data_AF-A0A5A5T8Z0-F1
#
_entry.id   AF-A0A5A5T8Z0-F1
#
_cell.length_a   1.000
_cell.length_b   1.000
_cell.length_c   1.000
_cell.angle_alpha   90.00
_cell.angle_beta   90.00
_cell.angle_gamma   90.00
#
_symmetry.space_group_name_H-M   'P 1'
#
loop_
_entity.id
_entity.type
_entity.pdbx_description
1 polymer ?
#
loop_
_entity_poly.entity_id
_entity_poly.type
_entity_poly.pdbx_seq_one_letter_code
_entity_poly.pdbx_strand_id
1 'polypeptide(L)'
;MPETTNSHVFSYSHVKTVATREDLISLLTYASKFEHGLACACLFTMHSLKNDGSEGGLTDTQASLVRSWRRRFLAAATERLGHLAQISNLLIAIGGTPHITRPTFPIAIANNLARGWLTIEPFSQTVIERLLAYEPSATTSVTPTSENTDPLQNNSHHDGQEIFPGDYNALKELYGKIGVGFNNIPAEELFIIPADLQADPHILHLGQPLIAVIDQASANAAINNILGADRQASSNDTASTGLHHTLLAEYQQAVADAQQTNVPFEPVRKVVTNPTTQQRIEPGNSTQINDPLTGEVAGLFNNAYDLLLLMLRRFFAHTEESASDLEQLAQAIQQLFASVIRPLGDALTQMPVDTVALPGVYAGPTFGDSSILPEVQHQAVALALFDERLWHLATTATTLRVTQRLPTEILEATAALQDLSCQFAPAEDSRSATNKIAALKELQAALECTILSSVNGPYLFSNVDVLKTWLGERIQTRPQMALCRCGNSANKPFCDGTHTQIDFTSQKDPQRVPDHRDTYVGTAVTVLDNRGICAHSGFCTDRLSSVFRVGQEQFVAPNGARMDDIIRAVRSCPSGALSYALNGVEIRDGVDQVRKRAVEISKDGPYRITGGIPLKDGEDHDEPRNQGVSLEHYSLCRCGHSQNKPFCSGMHWYVNFHDPVIPEDHEPTLFEWVGGFPALTRMTHLFYDKYVPQDPLLEPLFANMSPDHPERVATWLGEVFKGPAEYTRKYGGYTRMLSQHIGKGLTEEKRARWASLLYQAANDAGLPNDPEFRSAFAAYIEWGSRLAVENSAPDCHPPLNMPVPHWDWGTAGPPGSRISALAPIPQEEEQVILPGADETVHFTQHIKPLFRRMDRQSMKWAFDLWEYKDTAQHAEAIFQRLQNGTMPCDGAWPPEKLETFKRWIDTGKQN
;
A
#
# COMPACT_ATOMS: atom_id res chain seq x y z
N MET A 1 -12.32 54.10 20.55
CA MET A 1 -12.69 53.21 21.66
C MET A 1 -11.75 52.02 21.61
N PRO A 2 -10.99 51.68 22.66
CA PRO A 2 -10.21 50.45 22.65
C PRO A 2 -11.13 49.30 23.11
N GLU A 3 -11.23 48.28 22.25
CA GLU A 3 -11.94 47.03 22.50
C GLU A 3 -11.20 46.24 23.59
N THR A 4 -11.86 46.09 24.73
CA THR A 4 -11.50 45.14 25.78
C THR A 4 -12.02 43.76 25.38
N THR A 5 -11.26 43.00 24.61
CA THR A 5 -11.41 41.53 24.61
C THR A 5 -10.58 40.99 25.77
N ASN A 6 -11.23 40.80 26.91
CA ASN A 6 -10.70 40.01 28.02
C ASN A 6 -10.41 38.59 27.52
N SER A 7 -9.16 38.27 27.21
CA SER A 7 -8.70 36.90 27.27
C SER A 7 -8.72 36.49 28.74
N HIS A 8 -9.56 35.52 29.09
CA HIS A 8 -9.53 34.92 30.42
C HIS A 8 -8.20 34.19 30.60
N VAL A 9 -7.17 34.90 31.07
CA VAL A 9 -5.95 34.30 31.60
C VAL A 9 -6.32 33.74 32.98
N PHE A 10 -6.64 32.45 33.03
CA PHE A 10 -6.86 31.76 34.31
C PHE A 10 -5.56 31.74 35.12
N SER A 11 -5.65 32.18 36.37
CA SER A 11 -4.58 32.08 37.36
C SER A 11 -4.49 30.63 37.86
N TYR A 12 -3.45 29.90 37.44
CA TYR A 12 -3.15 28.54 37.88
C TYR A 12 -2.37 28.52 39.21
N SER A 13 -2.91 29.19 40.23
CA SER A 13 -2.39 29.09 41.60
C SER A 13 -2.64 27.68 42.19
N HIS A 14 -1.75 27.22 43.08
CA HIS A 14 -1.66 25.87 43.64
C HIS A 14 -2.84 25.39 44.52
N VAL A 15 -4.06 25.92 44.36
CA VAL A 15 -5.16 25.74 45.34
C VAL A 15 -6.56 25.60 44.69
N LYS A 16 -6.70 25.06 43.47
CA LYS A 16 -8.03 24.71 42.95
C LYS A 16 -8.16 23.20 42.76
N THR A 17 -9.04 22.57 43.53
CA THR A 17 -9.47 21.18 43.30
C THR A 17 -10.15 21.09 41.94
N VAL A 18 -9.75 20.11 41.11
CA VAL A 18 -10.48 19.76 39.89
C VAL A 18 -11.82 19.17 40.34
N ALA A 19 -12.87 19.98 40.27
CA ALA A 19 -14.16 19.68 40.90
C ALA A 19 -15.29 19.54 39.87
N THR A 20 -15.06 19.95 38.61
CA THR A 20 -16.07 19.91 37.55
C THR A 20 -15.56 19.20 36.30
N ARG A 21 -16.49 18.67 35.51
CA ARG A 21 -16.20 18.10 34.19
C ARG A 21 -15.54 19.13 33.26
N GLU A 22 -15.95 20.40 33.33
CA GLU A 22 -15.38 21.48 32.51
C GLU A 22 -13.90 21.75 32.85
N ASP A 23 -13.55 21.70 34.14
CA ASP A 23 -12.14 21.81 34.57
C ASP A 23 -11.31 20.64 34.00
N LEU A 24 -11.86 19.42 34.03
CA LEU A 24 -11.18 18.22 33.52
C LEU A 24 -11.01 18.25 31.99
N ILE A 25 -12.04 18.64 31.23
CA ILE A 25 -11.99 18.83 29.77
C ILE A 25 -10.93 19.88 29.41
N SER A 26 -10.84 20.97 30.18
CA SER A 26 -9.85 22.03 29.98
C SER A 26 -8.42 21.53 30.18
N LEU A 27 -8.18 20.73 31.22
CA LEU A 27 -6.86 20.12 31.48
C LEU A 27 -6.47 19.11 30.40
N LEU A 28 -7.40 18.25 29.98
CA LEU A 28 -7.17 17.28 28.90
C LEU A 28 -6.90 17.99 27.57
N THR A 29 -7.64 19.07 27.27
CA THR A 29 -7.41 19.92 26.09
C THR A 29 -6.00 20.53 26.09
N TYR A 30 -5.56 21.01 27.25
CA TYR A 30 -4.19 21.51 27.41
C TYR A 30 -3.15 20.40 27.22
N ALA A 31 -3.37 19.21 27.79
CA ALA A 31 -2.51 18.05 27.60
C ALA A 31 -2.41 17.66 26.12
N SER A 32 -3.52 17.66 25.36
CA SER A 32 -3.52 17.38 23.92
C SER A 32 -2.61 18.34 23.15
N LYS A 33 -2.70 19.66 23.41
CA LYS A 33 -1.84 20.66 22.76
C LYS A 33 -0.37 20.43 23.06
N PHE A 34 -0.06 20.05 24.30
CA PHE A 34 1.30 19.86 24.75
C PHE A 34 1.93 18.59 24.15
N GLU A 35 1.26 17.44 24.23
CA GLU A 35 1.77 16.18 23.64
C GLU A 35 1.92 16.31 22.11
N HIS A 36 0.97 16.96 21.45
CA HIS A 36 1.07 17.23 20.01
C HIS A 36 2.25 18.15 19.68
N GLY A 37 2.46 19.21 20.47
CA GLY A 37 3.61 20.09 20.34
C GLY A 37 4.95 19.36 20.49
N LEU A 38 5.06 18.46 21.48
CA LEU A 38 6.23 17.63 21.70
C LEU A 38 6.47 16.63 20.55
N ALA A 39 5.41 16.05 19.99
CA ALA A 39 5.51 15.17 18.83
C ALA A 39 6.16 15.91 17.64
N CYS A 40 5.71 17.12 17.33
CA CYS A 40 6.28 17.95 16.27
C CYS A 40 7.73 18.37 16.56
N ALA A 41 8.07 18.68 17.82
CA ALA A 41 9.45 18.97 18.22
C ALA A 41 10.37 17.77 17.97
N CYS A 42 9.98 16.57 18.40
CA CYS A 42 10.72 15.33 18.13
C CYS A 42 10.89 15.07 16.62
N LEU A 43 9.84 15.26 15.82
CA LEU A 43 9.91 15.10 14.36
C LEU A 43 10.85 16.11 13.71
N PHE A 44 10.77 17.39 14.09
CA PHE A 44 11.66 18.41 13.56
C PHE A 44 13.12 18.10 13.88
N THR A 45 13.41 17.75 15.14
CA THR A 45 14.74 17.33 15.59
C THR A 45 15.23 16.12 14.80
N MET A 46 14.38 15.11 14.60
CA MET A 46 14.69 13.96 13.75
C MET A 46 15.06 14.38 12.32
N HIS A 47 14.23 15.20 11.66
CA HIS A 47 14.45 15.64 10.29
C HIS A 47 15.76 16.42 10.12
N SER A 48 16.19 17.15 11.14
CA SER A 48 17.46 17.90 11.09
C SER A 48 18.71 17.02 11.08
N LEU A 49 18.63 15.76 11.53
CA LEU A 49 19.75 14.81 11.53
C LEU A 49 20.01 14.27 10.12
N LYS A 50 21.27 14.12 9.74
CA LYS A 50 21.67 13.48 8.47
C LYS A 50 21.23 12.02 8.43
N ASN A 51 20.85 11.54 7.25
CA ASN A 51 20.33 10.19 7.03
C ASN A 51 21.42 9.23 6.49
N ASP A 52 22.44 9.75 5.80
CA ASP A 52 23.50 8.94 5.20
C ASP A 52 24.88 9.62 5.24
N GLY A 53 25.94 8.82 5.13
CA GLY A 53 27.32 9.33 5.02
C GLY A 53 27.58 10.10 3.72
N SER A 54 26.79 9.86 2.67
CA SER A 54 26.87 10.60 1.40
C SER A 54 26.59 12.10 1.55
N GLU A 55 25.90 12.53 2.61
CA GLU A 55 25.70 13.93 2.96
C GLU A 55 26.98 14.64 3.47
N GLY A 56 28.07 13.88 3.67
CA GLY A 56 29.36 14.37 4.12
C GLY A 56 29.43 14.66 5.62
N GLY A 57 30.65 14.85 6.13
CA GLY A 57 30.90 15.18 7.55
C GLY A 57 30.65 14.04 8.53
N LEU A 58 30.42 12.81 8.04
CA LEU A 58 30.25 11.59 8.83
C LEU A 58 30.94 10.41 8.11
N THR A 59 31.53 9.50 8.88
CA THR A 59 31.89 8.14 8.44
C THR A 59 30.66 7.24 8.39
N ASP A 60 30.73 6.07 7.72
CA ASP A 60 29.62 5.10 7.68
C ASP A 60 29.17 4.64 9.08
N THR A 61 30.12 4.47 9.99
CA THR A 61 29.85 4.11 11.39
C THR A 61 29.12 5.24 12.12
N GLN A 62 29.58 6.48 11.96
CA GLN A 62 28.91 7.65 12.55
C GLN A 62 27.51 7.86 11.93
N ALA A 63 27.35 7.69 10.63
CA ALA A 63 26.05 7.77 9.97
C ALA A 63 25.06 6.71 10.50
N SER A 64 25.54 5.50 10.78
CA SER A 64 24.73 4.44 11.39
C SER A 64 24.28 4.80 12.82
N LEU A 65 25.17 5.41 13.62
CA LEU A 65 24.82 5.94 14.94
C LEU A 65 23.76 7.04 14.83
N VAL A 66 23.93 7.99 13.91
CA VAL A 66 22.98 9.10 13.69
C VAL A 66 21.62 8.58 13.20
N ARG A 67 21.57 7.58 12.31
CA ARG A 67 20.31 6.91 11.92
C ARG A 67 19.62 6.24 13.11
N SER A 68 20.38 5.66 14.04
CA SER A 68 19.80 5.11 15.26
C SER A 68 19.12 6.20 16.11
N TRP A 69 19.70 7.41 16.17
CA TRP A 69 19.07 8.56 16.84
C TRP A 69 17.82 9.02 16.11
N ARG A 70 17.83 9.08 14.77
CA ARG A 70 16.64 9.38 13.96
C ARG A 70 15.49 8.42 14.31
N ARG A 71 15.75 7.11 14.36
CA ARG A 71 14.73 6.10 14.72
C ARG A 71 14.19 6.30 16.14
N ARG A 72 15.05 6.64 17.10
CA ARG A 72 14.66 6.93 18.48
C ARG A 72 13.77 8.17 18.59
N PHE A 73 14.07 9.25 17.88
CA PHE A 73 13.18 10.43 17.84
C PHE A 73 11.86 10.15 17.11
N LEU A 74 11.87 9.34 16.05
CA LEU A 74 10.64 8.91 15.39
C LEU A 74 9.76 8.09 16.34
N ALA A 75 10.36 7.16 17.10
CA ALA A 75 9.66 6.40 18.12
C ALA A 75 9.10 7.30 19.23
N ALA A 76 9.89 8.27 19.71
CA ALA A 76 9.43 9.25 20.69
C ALA A 76 8.26 10.09 20.15
N ALA A 77 8.32 10.56 18.89
CA ALA A 77 7.20 11.27 18.27
C ALA A 77 5.94 10.39 18.15
N THR A 78 6.12 9.12 17.79
CA THR A 78 5.03 8.14 17.68
C THR A 78 4.37 7.89 19.03
N GLU A 79 5.15 7.75 20.10
CA GLU A 79 4.66 7.62 21.48
C GLU A 79 3.83 8.84 21.90
N ARG A 80 4.29 10.05 21.59
CA ARG A 80 3.55 11.30 21.87
C ARG A 80 2.22 11.38 21.10
N LEU A 81 2.18 10.90 19.85
CA LEU A 81 0.93 10.74 19.10
C LEU A 81 0.02 9.67 19.72
N GLY A 82 0.57 8.60 20.29
CA GLY A 82 -0.16 7.62 21.08
C GLY A 82 -0.78 8.22 22.35
N HIS A 83 -0.07 9.13 23.04
CA HIS A 83 -0.63 9.88 24.16
C HIS A 83 -1.77 10.78 23.71
N LEU A 84 -1.63 11.48 22.59
CA LEU A 84 -2.69 12.30 22.01
C LEU A 84 -3.96 11.47 21.70
N ALA A 85 -3.77 10.26 21.17
CA ALA A 85 -4.85 9.30 20.93
C ALA A 85 -5.52 8.86 22.24
N GLN A 86 -4.74 8.50 23.26
CA GLN A 86 -5.27 8.09 24.57
C GLN A 86 -6.00 9.24 25.28
N ILE A 87 -5.51 10.49 25.18
CA ILE A 87 -6.20 11.68 25.68
C ILE A 87 -7.52 11.90 24.94
N SER A 88 -7.58 11.59 23.65
CA SER A 88 -8.82 11.66 22.88
C SER A 88 -9.86 10.67 23.43
N ASN A 89 -9.48 9.43 23.77
CA ASN A 89 -10.37 8.49 24.46
C ASN A 89 -10.82 9.02 25.84
N LEU A 90 -9.92 9.62 26.63
CA LEU A 90 -10.25 10.25 27.92
C LEU A 90 -11.25 11.41 27.76
N LEU A 91 -11.09 12.24 26.74
CA LEU A 91 -12.03 13.33 26.41
C LEU A 91 -13.40 12.77 25.99
N ILE A 92 -13.42 11.82 25.06
CA ILE A 92 -14.66 11.20 24.55
C ILE A 92 -15.45 10.58 25.70
N ALA A 93 -14.81 9.78 26.56
CA ALA A 93 -15.48 9.08 27.66
C ALA A 93 -16.28 10.02 28.58
N ILE A 94 -15.82 11.26 28.76
CA ILE A 94 -16.45 12.27 29.61
C ILE A 94 -17.34 13.27 28.85
N GLY A 95 -17.61 13.02 27.56
CA GLY A 95 -18.41 13.89 26.69
C GLY A 95 -17.67 15.11 26.14
N GLY A 96 -16.35 15.14 26.22
CA GLY A 96 -15.50 16.11 25.52
C GLY A 96 -15.23 15.68 24.08
N THR A 97 -14.83 16.63 23.24
CA THR A 97 -14.44 16.37 21.85
C THR A 97 -12.93 16.15 21.72
N PRO A 98 -12.45 15.22 20.88
CA PRO A 98 -11.02 15.06 20.58
C PRO A 98 -10.36 16.39 20.19
N HIS A 99 -9.30 16.77 20.91
CA HIS A 99 -8.64 18.06 20.70
C HIS A 99 -7.36 17.93 19.86
N ILE A 100 -7.54 17.70 18.56
CA ILE A 100 -6.44 17.61 17.60
C ILE A 100 -6.38 18.94 16.86
N THR A 101 -5.53 19.88 17.24
CA THR A 101 -5.48 21.20 16.59
C THR A 101 -4.14 21.43 15.94
N ARG A 102 -4.12 22.36 15.00
CA ARG A 102 -2.88 22.81 14.38
C ARG A 102 -1.99 23.53 15.39
N PRO A 103 -0.73 23.12 15.60
CA PRO A 103 0.18 23.87 16.45
C PRO A 103 0.66 25.13 15.72
N THR A 104 0.88 26.20 16.50
CA THR A 104 1.55 27.42 16.05
C THR A 104 2.81 27.57 16.86
N PHE A 105 3.96 27.29 16.23
CA PHE A 105 5.27 27.43 16.86
C PHE A 105 5.78 28.86 16.68
N PRO A 106 6.28 29.51 17.75
CA PRO A 106 6.44 28.99 19.11
C PRO A 106 5.12 28.86 19.90
N ILE A 107 4.94 27.73 20.61
CA ILE A 107 3.77 27.50 21.47
C ILE A 107 4.05 28.09 22.87
N ALA A 108 3.18 29.01 23.33
CA ALA A 108 3.26 29.55 24.68
C ALA A 108 2.87 28.49 25.73
N ILE A 109 3.74 28.24 26.71
CA ILE A 109 3.44 27.39 27.87
C ILE A 109 3.07 28.33 29.04
N ALA A 110 1.87 28.17 29.61
CA ALA A 110 1.33 29.09 30.62
C ALA A 110 2.02 29.00 32.01
N ASN A 111 2.13 30.14 32.69
CA ASN A 111 2.92 30.42 33.89
C ASN A 111 2.63 29.57 35.15
N ASN A 112 3.66 28.85 35.57
CA ASN A 112 4.22 28.68 36.93
C ASN A 112 5.47 27.76 36.85
N LEU A 113 5.65 27.10 35.71
CA LEU A 113 6.75 26.19 35.39
C LEU A 113 7.55 26.79 34.23
N ALA A 114 8.53 27.63 34.55
CA ALA A 114 9.46 28.33 33.66
C ALA A 114 8.84 29.29 32.62
N ARG A 115 9.35 30.52 32.53
CA ARG A 115 9.13 31.38 31.35
C ARG A 115 9.75 30.68 30.13
N GLY A 116 8.94 30.12 29.23
CA GLY A 116 9.46 29.40 28.06
C GLY A 116 8.44 29.23 26.94
N TRP A 117 8.96 29.25 25.70
CA TRP A 117 8.23 28.89 24.49
C TRP A 117 8.63 27.48 24.07
N LEU A 118 7.68 26.63 23.69
CA LEU A 118 8.00 25.39 22.97
C LEU A 118 8.25 25.75 21.50
N THR A 119 9.44 25.41 21.03
CA THR A 119 9.96 25.72 19.68
C THR A 119 10.31 24.42 18.97
N ILE A 120 10.35 24.48 17.64
CA ILE A 120 10.89 23.41 16.80
C ILE A 120 12.31 23.79 16.38
N GLU A 121 13.28 23.00 16.83
CA GLU A 121 14.72 23.32 16.71
C GLU A 121 15.52 22.13 16.17
N PRO A 122 16.61 22.39 15.41
CA PRO A 122 17.54 21.35 15.00
C PRO A 122 18.14 20.61 16.19
N PHE A 123 18.54 19.35 15.96
CA PHE A 123 19.19 18.52 16.96
C PHE A 123 20.40 19.22 17.57
N SER A 124 20.42 19.30 18.89
CA SER A 124 21.52 19.83 19.68
C SER A 124 21.43 19.28 21.10
N GLN A 125 22.52 19.36 21.85
CA GLN A 125 22.53 19.02 23.27
C GLN A 125 21.42 19.77 24.04
N THR A 126 21.27 21.08 23.81
CA THR A 126 20.23 21.91 24.45
C THR A 126 18.82 21.41 24.17
N VAL A 127 18.55 20.93 22.96
CA VAL A 127 17.24 20.37 22.59
C VAL A 127 16.99 19.05 23.29
N ILE A 128 17.99 18.16 23.36
CA ILE A 128 17.87 16.89 24.09
C ILE A 128 17.62 17.13 25.58
N GLU A 129 18.37 18.04 26.20
CA GLU A 129 18.19 18.42 27.61
C GLU A 129 16.79 19.00 27.87
N ARG A 130 16.26 19.80 26.93
CA ARG A 130 14.90 20.35 27.03
C ARG A 130 13.82 19.28 26.87
N LEU A 131 13.99 18.34 25.94
CA LEU A 131 13.04 17.23 25.77
C LEU A 131 13.08 16.28 26.97
N LEU A 132 14.27 16.01 27.51
CA LEU A 132 14.46 15.24 28.75
C LEU A 132 13.73 15.89 29.93
N ALA A 133 13.75 17.22 30.02
CA ALA A 133 13.01 17.97 31.03
C ALA A 133 11.48 17.80 30.96
N TYR A 134 10.94 17.34 29.83
CA TYR A 134 9.52 17.04 29.65
C TYR A 134 9.18 15.54 29.80
N GLU A 135 10.16 14.67 30.09
CA GLU A 135 9.90 13.27 30.37
C GLU A 135 9.43 13.04 31.82
N PRO A 136 8.46 12.14 32.06
CA PRO A 136 8.09 11.76 33.41
C PRO A 136 9.22 10.94 34.07
N SER A 137 9.63 11.31 35.28
CA SER A 137 10.62 10.56 36.07
C SER A 137 9.99 9.33 36.76
N ALA A 138 10.63 8.16 36.59
CA ALA A 138 10.12 6.84 37.01
C ALA A 138 9.99 6.61 38.53
N THR A 139 10.47 7.51 39.39
CA THR A 139 10.71 7.25 40.82
C THR A 139 9.59 7.67 41.77
N THR A 140 8.34 7.86 41.32
CA THR A 140 7.23 8.11 42.27
C THR A 140 5.87 7.72 41.68
N SER A 141 5.28 6.65 42.24
CA SER A 141 3.89 6.25 42.03
C SER A 141 2.92 7.31 42.54
N VAL A 142 1.83 7.56 41.83
CA VAL A 142 0.70 8.35 42.35
C VAL A 142 -0.10 7.46 43.29
N THR A 143 0.29 7.41 44.57
CA THR A 143 -0.60 6.90 45.63
C THR A 143 -1.47 8.04 46.15
N PRO A 144 -2.80 7.87 46.25
CA PRO A 144 -3.68 8.90 46.79
C PRO A 144 -3.50 8.97 48.31
N THR A 145 -2.73 9.93 48.81
CA THR A 145 -2.76 10.26 50.23
C THR A 145 -3.90 11.23 50.48
N SER A 146 -5.04 10.70 50.92
CA SER A 146 -6.00 11.45 51.72
C SER A 146 -5.36 11.72 53.08
N GLU A 147 -4.96 12.96 53.35
CA GLU A 147 -4.95 13.62 54.67
C GLU A 147 -4.04 14.86 54.61
N ASN A 148 -4.67 16.04 54.53
CA ASN A 148 -4.00 17.31 54.69
C ASN A 148 -4.13 17.70 56.18
N THR A 149 -3.10 17.43 56.98
CA THR A 149 -2.90 18.15 58.25
C THR A 149 -1.99 19.34 57.98
N ASP A 150 -2.56 20.52 58.12
CA ASP A 150 -1.93 21.83 58.10
C ASP A 150 -0.77 21.92 59.10
N PRO A 151 0.39 22.49 58.71
CA PRO A 151 0.99 23.47 59.58
C PRO A 151 1.58 24.67 58.83
N LEU A 152 0.82 25.75 58.74
CA LEU A 152 1.36 27.11 58.77
C LEU A 152 2.08 27.36 60.11
N GLN A 153 3.41 27.54 60.08
CA GLN A 153 4.16 28.55 60.85
C GLN A 153 5.69 28.41 60.68
N ASN A 154 6.30 29.26 59.85
CA ASN A 154 7.30 30.23 60.34
C ASN A 154 7.82 31.15 59.22
N ASN A 155 7.80 32.45 59.52
CA ASN A 155 8.40 33.54 58.75
C ASN A 155 9.92 33.55 58.87
N SER A 156 10.61 33.88 57.78
CA SER A 156 11.65 34.93 57.82
C SER A 156 11.91 35.52 56.44
N HIS A 157 11.92 36.85 56.41
CA HIS A 157 12.35 37.69 55.29
C HIS A 157 13.81 37.40 54.92
N HIS A 158 14.08 37.14 53.65
CA HIS A 158 15.37 37.47 53.04
C HIS A 158 15.19 38.04 51.64
N ASP A 159 15.72 39.25 51.48
CA ASP A 159 15.79 40.07 50.29
C ASP A 159 16.89 39.56 49.34
N GLY A 160 16.62 39.59 48.03
CA GLY A 160 17.63 39.71 46.97
C GLY A 160 18.72 38.63 46.85
N GLN A 161 18.38 37.45 46.33
CA GLN A 161 19.25 36.63 45.46
C GLN A 161 18.40 35.55 44.78
N GLU A 162 18.11 35.74 43.49
CA GLU A 162 17.40 34.74 42.67
C GLU A 162 18.26 33.48 42.51
N ILE A 163 17.91 32.46 43.27
CA ILE A 163 18.35 31.08 43.07
C ILE A 163 17.35 30.46 42.08
N PHE A 164 17.75 30.25 40.82
CA PHE A 164 16.96 29.47 39.86
C PHE A 164 17.68 28.16 39.51
N PRO A 165 17.25 27.06 40.15
CA PRO A 165 17.22 25.77 39.49
C PRO A 165 15.93 25.00 39.79
N GLY A 166 15.26 24.55 38.72
CA GLY A 166 14.52 23.28 38.67
C GLY A 166 13.16 23.22 39.36
N ASP A 167 12.10 23.18 38.57
CA ASP A 167 10.91 22.39 38.90
C ASP A 167 10.49 21.57 37.67
N TYR A 168 11.24 20.49 37.44
CA TYR A 168 11.08 19.54 36.33
C TYR A 168 9.98 18.50 36.62
N ASN A 169 8.80 18.95 37.04
CA ASN A 169 7.64 18.09 37.37
C ASN A 169 6.32 18.53 36.69
N ALA A 170 6.38 19.45 35.72
CA ALA A 170 5.21 20.06 35.06
C ALA A 170 4.21 19.05 34.46
N LEU A 171 4.72 18.08 33.68
CA LEU A 171 3.87 17.09 33.01
C LEU A 171 3.25 16.11 34.02
N LYS A 172 4.03 15.72 35.03
CA LYS A 172 3.58 14.87 36.13
C LYS A 172 2.53 15.57 36.97
N GLU A 173 2.69 16.86 37.25
CA GLU A 173 1.71 17.68 37.95
C GLU A 173 0.42 17.82 37.12
N LEU A 174 0.52 18.02 35.81
CA LEU A 174 -0.61 18.08 34.90
C LEU A 174 -1.43 16.77 34.92
N TYR A 175 -0.80 15.62 34.66
CA TYR A 175 -1.50 14.33 34.68
C TYR A 175 -1.94 13.92 36.08
N GLY A 176 -1.21 14.33 37.13
CA GLY A 176 -1.65 14.18 38.51
C GLY A 176 -2.96 14.91 38.78
N LYS A 177 -3.10 16.17 38.31
CA LYS A 177 -4.35 16.93 38.40
C LYS A 177 -5.48 16.29 37.60
N ILE A 178 -5.19 15.78 36.40
CA ILE A 178 -6.16 15.03 35.58
C ILE A 178 -6.65 13.79 36.34
N GLY A 179 -5.73 12.99 36.91
CA GLY A 179 -6.07 11.81 37.72
C GLY A 179 -6.91 12.16 38.94
N VAL A 180 -6.58 13.24 39.66
CA VAL A 180 -7.41 13.73 40.78
C VAL A 180 -8.83 14.08 40.29
N GLY A 181 -8.97 14.70 39.12
CA GLY A 181 -10.28 15.00 38.53
C GLY A 181 -11.13 13.75 38.24
N PHE A 182 -10.54 12.73 37.61
CA PHE A 182 -11.23 11.46 37.34
C PHE A 182 -11.68 10.71 38.60
N ASN A 183 -10.95 10.86 39.71
CA ASN A 183 -11.27 10.19 40.98
C ASN A 183 -12.24 11.00 41.87
N ASN A 184 -12.29 12.33 41.73
CA ASN A 184 -13.12 13.20 42.57
C ASN A 184 -14.56 13.39 42.06
N ILE A 185 -14.78 13.27 40.75
CA ILE A 185 -16.11 13.44 40.15
C ILE A 185 -16.84 12.08 40.19
N PRO A 186 -18.12 12.02 40.64
CA PRO A 186 -18.88 10.77 40.69
C PRO A 186 -18.94 10.06 39.32
N ALA A 187 -18.72 8.74 39.31
CA ALA A 187 -18.57 7.98 38.07
C ALA A 187 -19.85 7.99 37.22
N GLU A 188 -21.01 7.91 37.86
CA GLU A 188 -22.34 7.99 37.24
C GLU A 188 -22.62 9.33 36.54
N GLU A 189 -21.91 10.39 36.95
CA GLU A 189 -21.98 11.70 36.31
C GLU A 189 -20.87 11.89 35.28
N LEU A 190 -19.76 11.16 35.36
CA LEU A 190 -18.58 11.44 34.55
C LEU A 190 -18.56 10.67 33.23
N PHE A 191 -18.81 9.36 33.24
CA PHE A 191 -18.68 8.49 32.06
C PHE A 191 -20.02 8.38 31.32
N ILE A 192 -20.18 9.15 30.24
CA ILE A 192 -21.46 9.32 29.56
C ILE A 192 -21.48 8.85 28.11
N ILE A 193 -20.33 8.42 27.57
CA ILE A 193 -20.19 7.93 26.19
C ILE A 193 -19.76 6.45 26.22
N PRO A 194 -20.36 5.58 25.39
CA PRO A 194 -20.00 4.16 25.32
C PRO A 194 -18.61 3.94 24.69
N ALA A 195 -18.01 2.77 24.97
CA ALA A 195 -16.66 2.43 24.53
C ALA A 195 -16.50 2.23 23.02
N ASP A 196 -17.56 1.87 22.32
CA ASP A 196 -17.58 1.65 20.86
C ASP A 196 -17.44 2.95 20.05
N LEU A 197 -17.62 4.11 20.67
CA LEU A 197 -17.36 5.43 20.08
C LEU A 197 -15.94 5.95 20.37
N GLN A 198 -15.10 5.15 21.04
CA GLN A 198 -13.69 5.45 21.29
C GLN A 198 -12.82 4.74 20.25
N ALA A 199 -11.57 5.18 20.08
CA ALA A 199 -10.66 4.53 19.14
C ALA A 199 -10.29 3.11 19.62
N ASP A 200 -10.42 2.14 18.71
CA ASP A 200 -10.06 0.74 18.97
C ASP A 200 -8.52 0.55 19.02
N PRO A 201 -7.99 -0.15 20.04
CA PRO A 201 -6.56 -0.46 20.15
C PRO A 201 -5.94 -1.25 18.97
N HIS A 202 -6.75 -1.95 18.17
CA HIS A 202 -6.28 -2.84 17.11
C HIS A 202 -6.24 -2.19 15.72
N ILE A 203 -6.83 -0.99 15.57
CA ILE A 203 -6.99 -0.36 14.25
C ILE A 203 -5.89 0.68 13.98
N LEU A 204 -5.59 1.53 14.97
CA LEU A 204 -4.59 2.59 14.85
C LEU A 204 -3.42 2.35 15.82
N HIS A 205 -2.32 1.83 15.30
CA HIS A 205 -1.13 1.55 16.08
C HIS A 205 -0.21 2.78 16.20
N LEU A 206 -0.20 3.43 17.36
CA LEU A 206 0.66 4.58 17.69
C LEU A 206 1.57 4.25 18.88
N GLY A 207 2.35 3.17 18.74
CA GLY A 207 3.33 2.72 19.72
C GLY A 207 2.76 1.86 20.86
N GLN A 208 1.76 2.35 21.60
CA GLN A 208 1.14 1.62 22.70
C GLN A 208 -0.33 1.26 22.41
N PRO A 209 -0.84 0.13 22.94
CA PRO A 209 -2.26 -0.20 22.83
C PRO A 209 -3.11 0.87 23.53
N LEU A 210 -4.15 1.35 22.84
CA LEU A 210 -5.10 2.29 23.41
C LEU A 210 -6.02 1.59 24.42
N ILE A 211 -6.25 2.23 25.56
CA ILE A 211 -7.18 1.76 26.58
C ILE A 211 -8.53 2.46 26.35
N ALA A 212 -9.58 1.68 26.16
CA ALA A 212 -10.95 2.19 26.20
C ALA A 212 -11.30 2.60 27.63
N VAL A 213 -11.77 3.84 27.79
CA VAL A 213 -12.05 4.45 29.08
C VAL A 213 -13.55 4.34 29.37
N ILE A 214 -13.93 3.46 30.28
CA ILE A 214 -15.33 3.16 30.63
C ILE A 214 -15.67 3.42 32.09
N ASP A 215 -14.65 3.58 32.93
CA ASP A 215 -14.76 3.79 34.36
C ASP A 215 -13.48 4.45 34.92
N GLN A 216 -13.47 4.70 36.24
CA GLN A 216 -12.31 5.29 36.91
C GLN A 216 -11.07 4.40 36.84
N ALA A 217 -11.23 3.07 36.85
CA ALA A 217 -10.10 2.13 36.81
C ALA A 217 -9.37 2.20 35.46
N SER A 218 -10.13 2.14 34.35
CA SER A 218 -9.63 2.28 32.99
C SER A 218 -9.10 3.69 32.70
N ALA A 219 -9.69 4.75 33.26
CA ALA A 219 -9.15 6.11 33.17
C ALA A 219 -7.78 6.23 33.85
N ASN A 220 -7.64 5.70 35.07
CA ASN A 220 -6.37 5.69 35.78
C ASN A 220 -5.32 4.81 35.05
N ALA A 221 -5.73 3.67 34.47
CA ALA A 221 -4.86 2.83 33.66
C ALA A 221 -4.36 3.56 32.40
N ALA A 222 -5.24 4.29 31.71
CA ALA A 222 -4.89 5.15 30.58
C ALA A 222 -3.87 6.24 30.96
N ILE A 223 -4.08 6.92 32.09
CA ILE A 223 -3.16 7.96 32.59
C ILE A 223 -1.81 7.35 32.99
N ASN A 224 -1.82 6.19 33.66
CA ASN A 224 -0.61 5.48 34.05
C ASN A 224 0.18 4.97 32.85
N ASN A 225 -0.50 4.55 31.78
CA ASN A 225 0.14 4.16 30.51
C ASN A 225 0.88 5.37 29.89
N ILE A 226 0.23 6.55 29.84
CA ILE A 226 0.87 7.80 29.38
C ILE A 226 2.08 8.17 30.25
N LEU A 227 2.01 7.97 31.56
CA LEU A 227 3.10 8.26 32.50
C LEU A 227 4.19 7.17 32.55
N GLY A 228 3.97 6.00 31.94
CA GLY A 228 4.89 4.87 31.96
C GLY A 228 5.01 4.15 33.33
N ALA A 229 4.01 4.24 34.20
CA ALA A 229 4.08 3.78 35.60
C ALA A 229 4.12 2.24 35.78
N ASP A 230 3.63 1.46 34.83
CA ASP A 230 3.60 -0.02 34.89
C ASP A 230 4.80 -0.71 34.21
N ARG A 231 5.84 0.05 33.84
CA ARG A 231 7.01 -0.46 33.12
C ARG A 231 8.00 -1.18 34.06
N GLN A 232 7.61 -2.32 34.63
CA GLN A 232 8.56 -3.26 35.24
C GLN A 232 9.12 -4.25 34.20
N ALA A 233 10.42 -4.11 33.92
CA ALA A 233 11.36 -5.19 33.60
C ALA A 233 10.95 -6.27 32.58
N SER A 234 10.58 -5.90 31.34
CA SER A 234 10.79 -6.79 30.19
C SER A 234 12.17 -6.48 29.57
N SER A 235 13.03 -7.50 29.49
CA SER A 235 14.47 -7.34 29.30
C SER A 235 14.92 -7.13 27.84
N ASN A 236 14.12 -6.49 26.98
CA ASN A 236 14.52 -6.23 25.59
C ASN A 236 13.89 -5.00 24.93
N ASP A 237 13.07 -4.20 25.64
CA ASP A 237 12.39 -3.06 25.02
C ASP A 237 13.00 -1.70 25.39
N THR A 238 13.11 -0.87 24.36
CA THR A 238 13.42 0.57 24.33
C THR A 238 12.40 1.41 25.11
N ALA A 239 12.25 1.18 26.42
CA ALA A 239 11.36 1.98 27.25
C ALA A 239 11.85 3.45 27.29
N SER A 240 10.94 4.39 27.02
CA SER A 240 11.24 5.83 26.89
C SER A 240 11.78 6.50 28.16
N THR A 241 11.66 5.88 29.33
CA THR A 241 12.31 6.32 30.56
C THR A 241 13.82 6.11 30.48
N GLY A 242 14.52 7.13 29.96
CA GLY A 242 15.97 7.13 29.75
C GLY A 242 16.39 7.31 28.29
N LEU A 243 15.46 7.46 27.33
CA LEU A 243 15.78 7.62 25.92
C LEU A 243 16.66 8.85 25.69
N HIS A 244 16.18 10.02 26.12
CA HIS A 244 16.90 11.28 25.93
C HIS A 244 18.18 11.32 26.77
N HIS A 245 18.22 10.63 27.92
CA HIS A 245 19.45 10.47 28.70
C HIS A 245 20.52 9.65 27.94
N THR A 246 20.13 8.52 27.34
CA THR A 246 21.04 7.72 26.52
C THR A 246 21.48 8.49 25.28
N LEU A 247 20.57 9.20 24.60
CA LEU A 247 20.91 10.05 23.45
C LEU A 247 21.93 11.14 23.82
N LEU A 248 21.74 11.79 24.97
CA LEU A 248 22.65 12.81 25.47
C LEU A 248 24.06 12.23 25.72
N ALA A 249 24.13 11.08 26.39
CA ALA A 249 25.40 10.41 26.66
C ALA A 249 26.10 9.95 25.37
N GLU A 250 25.37 9.32 24.44
CA GLU A 250 25.91 8.90 23.13
C GLU A 250 26.41 10.10 22.32
N TYR A 251 25.68 11.22 22.32
CA TYR A 251 26.09 12.44 21.63
C TYR A 251 27.37 13.03 22.24
N GLN A 252 27.43 13.18 23.56
CA GLN A 252 28.60 13.69 24.27
C GLN A 252 29.84 12.82 24.01
N GLN A 253 29.67 11.49 24.03
CA GLN A 253 30.74 10.56 23.71
C GLN A 253 31.20 10.71 22.26
N ALA A 254 30.28 10.75 21.29
CA ALA A 254 30.64 10.90 19.88
C ALA A 254 31.37 12.22 19.59
N VAL A 255 30.99 13.31 20.26
CA VAL A 255 31.70 14.60 20.19
C VAL A 255 33.11 14.49 20.79
N ALA A 256 33.25 13.85 21.95
CA ALA A 256 34.56 13.64 22.57
C ALA A 256 35.49 12.78 21.68
N ASP A 257 34.96 11.71 21.09
CA ASP A 257 35.69 10.82 20.19
C ASP A 257 36.15 11.55 18.92
N ALA A 258 35.29 12.38 18.33
CA ALA A 258 35.63 13.21 17.17
C ALA A 258 36.76 14.20 17.49
N GLN A 259 36.72 14.83 18.67
CA GLN A 259 37.77 15.74 19.14
C GLN A 259 39.10 15.00 19.38
N GLN A 260 39.05 13.78 19.93
CA GLN A 260 40.24 12.99 20.21
C GLN A 260 40.89 12.41 18.95
N THR A 261 40.08 11.97 17.99
CA THR A 261 40.54 11.31 16.75
C THR A 261 40.80 12.29 15.60
N ASN A 262 40.35 13.53 15.72
CA ASN A 262 40.36 14.55 14.67
C ASN A 262 39.61 14.11 13.40
N VAL A 263 38.64 13.20 13.54
CA VAL A 263 37.71 12.81 12.48
C VAL A 263 36.47 13.71 12.57
N PRO A 264 36.05 14.37 11.48
CA PRO A 264 34.87 15.23 11.49
C PRO A 264 33.61 14.50 11.97
N PHE A 265 32.78 15.20 12.74
CA PHE A 265 31.47 14.70 13.19
C PHE A 265 30.43 15.82 13.09
N GLU A 266 29.72 15.84 11.96
CA GLU A 266 28.69 16.83 11.66
C GLU A 266 27.33 16.13 11.46
N PRO A 267 26.66 15.69 12.54
CA PRO A 267 25.47 14.86 12.45
C PRO A 267 24.19 15.60 12.04
N VAL A 268 24.22 16.94 12.04
CA VAL A 268 23.04 17.80 11.84
C VAL A 268 23.21 18.64 10.59
N ARG A 269 22.14 18.76 9.80
CA ARG A 269 22.03 19.71 8.69
C ARG A 269 21.96 21.14 9.23
N LYS A 270 22.40 22.12 8.44
CA LYS A 270 22.31 23.55 8.80
C LYS A 270 20.88 24.07 8.61
N VAL A 271 19.99 23.71 9.52
CA VAL A 271 18.54 24.00 9.45
C VAL A 271 18.18 25.19 10.36
N VAL A 272 17.23 26.02 9.94
CA VAL A 272 16.72 27.14 10.75
C VAL A 272 15.77 26.67 11.85
N THR A 273 15.63 27.48 12.91
CA THR A 273 14.61 27.29 13.96
C THR A 273 13.28 27.92 13.54
N ASN A 274 12.16 27.29 13.93
CA ASN A 274 10.80 27.78 13.70
C ASN A 274 10.56 28.32 12.27
N PRO A 275 10.77 27.50 11.21
CA PRO A 275 10.52 27.95 9.84
C PRO A 275 9.03 28.25 9.62
N THR A 276 8.73 29.29 8.83
CA THR A 276 7.35 29.69 8.48
C THR A 276 7.27 30.23 7.05
N THR A 277 6.16 29.98 6.39
CA THR A 277 5.74 30.55 5.11
C THR A 277 4.88 31.80 5.28
N GLN A 278 4.47 32.15 6.50
CA GLN A 278 3.69 33.35 6.79
C GLN A 278 4.57 34.59 7.02
N GLN A 279 4.08 35.75 6.57
CA GLN A 279 4.71 37.07 6.78
C GLN A 279 4.36 37.70 8.16
N ARG A 280 4.05 36.92 9.19
CA ARG A 280 3.62 37.46 10.50
C ARG A 280 4.81 37.78 11.41
N ILE A 281 4.67 38.85 12.19
CA ILE A 281 5.54 39.16 13.34
C ILE A 281 5.09 38.25 14.50
N GLU A 282 5.53 36.99 14.48
CA GLU A 282 5.36 36.08 15.62
C GLU A 282 6.40 36.43 16.71
N PRO A 283 6.02 36.60 17.98
CA PRO A 283 7.01 36.74 19.05
C PRO A 283 7.74 35.42 19.27
N GLY A 284 9.07 35.37 19.08
CA GLY A 284 9.92 34.24 19.47
C GLY A 284 10.71 33.53 18.37
N ASN A 285 11.61 34.24 17.68
CA ASN A 285 12.64 33.69 16.77
C ASN A 285 12.12 32.77 15.64
N SER A 286 11.02 33.12 14.98
CA SER A 286 10.58 32.44 13.74
C SER A 286 11.40 32.87 12.52
N THR A 287 11.67 31.95 11.60
CA THR A 287 12.45 32.22 10.38
C THR A 287 11.59 32.08 9.13
N GLN A 288 11.47 33.14 8.35
CA GLN A 288 10.66 33.13 7.13
C GLN A 288 11.38 32.36 5.99
N ILE A 289 10.65 31.46 5.32
CA ILE A 289 11.08 30.80 4.08
C ILE A 289 10.85 31.78 2.92
N ASN A 290 11.94 32.28 2.32
CA ASN A 290 11.90 33.26 1.24
C ASN A 290 12.23 32.65 -0.13
N ASP A 291 12.86 31.47 -0.17
CA ASP A 291 13.06 30.74 -1.42
C ASP A 291 11.72 30.27 -2.02
N PRO A 292 11.38 30.65 -3.26
CA PRO A 292 10.06 30.38 -3.83
C PRO A 292 9.71 28.88 -3.92
N LEU A 293 10.64 28.05 -4.41
CA LEU A 293 10.42 26.61 -4.54
C LEU A 293 10.24 25.96 -3.16
N THR A 294 11.08 26.32 -2.21
CA THR A 294 11.00 25.83 -0.83
C THR A 294 9.70 26.25 -0.17
N GLY A 295 9.21 27.46 -0.46
CA GLY A 295 7.89 27.93 -0.04
C GLY A 295 6.75 27.08 -0.60
N GLU A 296 6.79 26.71 -1.88
CA GLU A 296 5.76 25.82 -2.50
C GLU A 296 5.78 24.42 -1.88
N VAL A 297 6.96 23.84 -1.64
CA VAL A 297 7.09 22.53 -0.98
C VAL A 297 6.65 22.58 0.49
N ALA A 298 6.97 23.66 1.22
CA ALA A 298 6.46 23.87 2.57
C ALA A 298 4.94 24.03 2.57
N GLY A 299 4.36 24.68 1.57
CA GLY A 299 2.92 24.72 1.33
C GLY A 299 2.31 23.33 1.11
N LEU A 300 2.95 22.48 0.31
CA LEU A 300 2.53 21.09 0.10
C LEU A 300 2.57 20.29 1.42
N PHE A 301 3.66 20.40 2.19
CA PHE A 301 3.80 19.79 3.51
C PHE A 301 2.67 20.23 4.45
N ASN A 302 2.41 21.52 4.54
CA ASN A 302 1.37 22.10 5.40
C ASN A 302 -0.03 21.58 5.05
N ASN A 303 -0.38 21.56 3.76
CA ASN A 303 -1.69 21.08 3.33
C ASN A 303 -1.85 19.57 3.53
N ALA A 304 -0.79 18.78 3.34
CA ALA A 304 -0.79 17.35 3.63
C ALA A 304 -0.93 17.09 5.13
N TYR A 305 -0.27 17.89 5.96
CA TYR A 305 -0.37 17.82 7.41
C TYR A 305 -1.76 18.18 7.92
N ASP A 306 -2.37 19.23 7.34
CA ASP A 306 -3.75 19.62 7.64
C ASP A 306 -4.73 18.47 7.30
N LEU A 307 -4.53 17.77 6.18
CA LEU A 307 -5.32 16.59 5.83
C LEU A 307 -5.12 15.43 6.81
N LEU A 308 -3.87 15.16 7.21
CA LEU A 308 -3.57 14.14 8.23
C LEU A 308 -4.30 14.43 9.54
N LEU A 309 -4.25 15.67 10.02
CA LEU A 309 -4.96 16.08 11.24
C LEU A 309 -6.48 15.99 11.09
N LEU A 310 -7.02 16.31 9.91
CA LEU A 310 -8.44 16.20 9.63
C LEU A 310 -8.92 14.74 9.60
N MET A 311 -8.14 13.84 8.99
CA MET A 311 -8.43 12.39 8.99
C MET A 311 -8.34 11.81 10.40
N LEU A 312 -7.33 12.20 11.19
CA LEU A 312 -7.22 11.82 12.60
C LEU A 312 -8.45 12.31 13.40
N ARG A 313 -8.87 13.57 13.24
CA ARG A 313 -10.11 14.06 13.88
C ARG A 313 -11.31 13.20 13.53
N ARG A 314 -11.48 12.85 12.25
CA ARG A 314 -12.60 12.00 11.81
C ARG A 314 -12.52 10.61 12.43
N PHE A 315 -11.33 10.04 12.50
CA PHE A 315 -11.11 8.74 13.13
C PHE A 315 -11.52 8.74 14.62
N PHE A 316 -11.21 9.80 15.37
CA PHE A 316 -11.62 9.90 16.78
C PHE A 316 -13.04 10.44 17.02
N ALA A 317 -13.67 11.03 16.01
CA ALA A 317 -15.05 11.54 16.08
C ALA A 317 -15.98 10.77 15.12
N HIS A 318 -15.69 9.48 14.92
CA HIS A 318 -16.48 8.62 14.05
C HIS A 318 -17.85 8.34 14.66
N THR A 319 -18.84 8.15 13.79
CA THR A 319 -20.24 7.96 14.19
C THR A 319 -20.98 7.00 13.29
N GLU A 320 -20.69 7.03 11.99
CA GLU A 320 -21.41 6.30 10.93
C GLU A 320 -20.51 5.22 10.29
N GLU A 321 -19.21 5.27 10.55
CA GLU A 321 -18.18 4.40 10.00
C GLU A 321 -18.35 2.93 10.39
N SER A 322 -18.21 2.05 9.40
CA SER A 322 -18.00 0.62 9.64
C SER A 322 -16.55 0.34 10.08
N ALA A 323 -16.29 -0.86 10.62
CA ALA A 323 -14.92 -1.29 10.94
C ALA A 323 -13.98 -1.21 9.71
N SER A 324 -14.47 -1.56 8.53
CA SER A 324 -13.71 -1.45 7.28
C SER A 324 -13.40 0.00 6.91
N ASP A 325 -14.31 0.95 7.18
CA ASP A 325 -14.06 2.37 6.94
C ASP A 325 -12.98 2.91 7.88
N LEU A 326 -13.02 2.49 9.15
CA LEU A 326 -12.00 2.85 10.15
C LEU A 326 -10.63 2.26 9.82
N GLU A 327 -10.58 1.01 9.35
CA GLU A 327 -9.35 0.38 8.85
C GLU A 327 -8.77 1.13 7.65
N GLN A 328 -9.60 1.48 6.68
CA GLN A 328 -9.17 2.26 5.51
C GLN A 328 -8.64 3.64 5.93
N LEU A 329 -9.34 4.32 6.85
CA LEU A 329 -8.93 5.62 7.37
C LEU A 329 -7.62 5.53 8.15
N ALA A 330 -7.44 4.50 8.98
CA ALA A 330 -6.20 4.29 9.73
C ALA A 330 -5.01 3.97 8.81
N GLN A 331 -5.20 3.15 7.78
CA GLN A 331 -4.18 2.89 6.77
C GLN A 331 -3.79 4.17 6.02
N ALA A 332 -4.76 5.00 5.65
CA ALA A 332 -4.52 6.28 4.98
C ALA A 332 -3.74 7.26 5.88
N ILE A 333 -4.08 7.34 7.17
CA ILE A 333 -3.37 8.15 8.18
C ILE A 333 -1.91 7.68 8.30
N GLN A 334 -1.68 6.38 8.39
CA GLN A 334 -0.34 5.81 8.49
C GLN A 334 0.48 6.08 7.22
N GLN A 335 -0.11 5.91 6.03
CA GLN A 335 0.54 6.17 4.75
C GLN A 335 0.84 7.66 4.55
N LEU A 336 -0.07 8.57 4.91
CA LEU A 336 0.17 10.02 4.90
C LEU A 336 1.35 10.37 5.81
N PHE A 337 1.40 9.83 7.02
CA PHE A 337 2.50 10.11 7.93
C PHE A 337 3.85 9.57 7.41
N ALA A 338 3.92 8.28 7.11
CA ALA A 338 5.16 7.58 6.80
C ALA A 338 5.72 7.87 5.40
N SER A 339 4.83 8.09 4.43
CA SER A 339 5.18 8.23 3.01
C SER A 339 4.87 9.61 2.41
N VAL A 340 4.27 10.54 3.16
CA VAL A 340 4.09 11.94 2.72
C VAL A 340 4.74 12.93 3.68
N ILE A 341 4.30 13.00 4.94
CA ILE A 341 4.79 13.97 5.94
C ILE A 341 6.28 13.77 6.20
N ARG A 342 6.70 12.54 6.52
CA ARG A 342 8.11 12.23 6.78
C ARG A 342 9.02 12.61 5.61
N PRO A 343 8.83 12.09 4.38
CA PRO A 343 9.74 12.44 3.28
C PRO A 343 9.69 13.93 2.92
N LEU A 344 8.53 14.60 2.95
CA LEU A 344 8.48 16.05 2.74
C LEU A 344 9.27 16.83 3.82
N GLY A 345 9.21 16.38 5.08
CA GLY A 345 10.02 16.94 6.16
C GLY A 345 11.53 16.76 5.92
N ASP A 346 11.95 15.57 5.49
CA ASP A 346 13.36 15.30 5.13
C ASP A 346 13.81 16.17 3.94
N ALA A 347 12.97 16.33 2.91
CA ALA A 347 13.24 17.20 1.76
C ALA A 347 13.42 18.66 2.19
N LEU A 348 12.53 19.22 3.00
CA LEU A 348 12.61 20.63 3.43
C LEU A 348 13.92 20.96 4.15
N THR A 349 14.49 20.01 4.90
CA THR A 349 15.78 20.20 5.56
C THR A 349 17.01 20.18 4.64
N GLN A 350 16.78 19.92 3.35
CA GLN A 350 17.80 19.95 2.28
C GLN A 350 17.53 21.09 1.28
N MET A 351 16.46 21.86 1.47
CA MET A 351 16.06 22.96 0.59
C MET A 351 16.41 24.32 1.20
N PRO A 352 16.92 25.28 0.42
CA PRO A 352 17.42 26.55 0.95
C PRO A 352 16.29 27.37 1.58
N VAL A 353 16.53 27.97 2.74
CA VAL A 353 15.54 28.88 3.36
C VAL A 353 15.48 30.22 2.63
N ASP A 354 16.66 30.76 2.28
CA ASP A 354 16.87 32.01 1.56
C ASP A 354 18.26 31.96 0.91
N THR A 355 18.30 31.90 -0.42
CA THR A 355 19.56 31.79 -1.17
C THR A 355 20.41 33.06 -1.15
N VAL A 356 19.83 34.21 -0.76
CA VAL A 356 20.49 35.51 -0.75
C VAL A 356 20.90 35.91 0.66
N ALA A 357 19.97 35.89 1.62
CA ALA A 357 20.21 36.34 2.98
C ALA A 357 20.91 35.27 3.85
N LEU A 358 20.66 33.98 3.58
CA LEU A 358 21.14 32.85 4.39
C LEU A 358 21.74 31.73 3.51
N PRO A 359 22.79 32.02 2.71
CA PRO A 359 23.36 31.04 1.79
C PRO A 359 23.91 29.81 2.55
N GLY A 360 23.54 28.61 2.07
CA GLY A 360 23.96 27.34 2.67
C GLY A 360 23.23 26.99 3.98
N VAL A 361 22.14 27.69 4.29
CA VAL A 361 21.21 27.37 5.37
C VAL A 361 19.91 26.86 4.76
N TYR A 362 19.35 25.82 5.37
CA TYR A 362 18.19 25.09 4.89
C TYR A 362 16.95 25.38 5.73
N ALA A 363 15.79 25.18 5.13
CA ALA A 363 14.50 25.26 5.79
C ALA A 363 14.26 24.01 6.66
N GLY A 364 13.02 23.82 7.08
CA GLY A 364 12.55 22.63 7.78
C GLY A 364 11.03 22.55 7.74
N PRO A 365 10.44 21.44 8.22
CA PRO A 365 8.98 21.32 8.31
C PRO A 365 8.40 22.36 9.26
N THR A 366 7.38 23.10 8.83
CA THR A 366 6.85 24.23 9.59
C THR A 366 5.81 23.79 10.64
N PHE A 367 5.08 22.69 10.39
CA PHE A 367 3.96 22.16 11.21
C PHE A 367 2.84 23.19 11.54
N GLY A 368 2.89 24.38 10.93
CA GLY A 368 2.17 25.63 11.21
C GLY A 368 2.24 26.55 9.96
N ASP A 369 1.39 27.60 9.76
CA ASP A 369 1.06 28.42 8.51
C ASP A 369 -0.36 28.51 7.82
N SER A 370 -1.43 27.78 8.16
CA SER A 370 -2.77 27.80 7.53
C SER A 370 -3.90 28.05 8.56
N SER A 371 -5.11 28.39 8.11
CA SER A 371 -6.28 28.76 8.92
C SER A 371 -7.04 27.54 9.49
N ILE A 372 -8.16 27.79 10.19
CA ILE A 372 -8.96 26.85 10.99
C ILE A 372 -9.24 25.53 10.24
N LEU A 373 -8.89 24.39 10.88
CA LEU A 373 -9.27 23.06 10.41
C LEU A 373 -10.81 22.90 10.50
N PRO A 374 -11.51 22.59 9.39
CA PRO A 374 -12.96 22.46 9.39
C PRO A 374 -13.41 21.30 10.28
N GLU A 375 -14.59 21.43 10.87
CA GLU A 375 -15.26 20.35 11.59
C GLU A 375 -16.20 19.63 10.62
N VAL A 376 -16.04 18.30 10.49
CA VAL A 376 -16.80 17.51 9.52
C VAL A 376 -17.52 16.37 10.24
N GLN A 377 -18.83 16.54 10.43
CA GLN A 377 -19.66 15.65 11.26
C GLN A 377 -20.22 14.45 10.49
N HIS A 378 -20.47 14.58 9.19
CA HIS A 378 -21.08 13.52 8.36
C HIS A 378 -20.04 12.74 7.56
N GLN A 379 -20.16 11.41 7.52
CA GLN A 379 -19.18 10.54 6.85
C GLN A 379 -19.07 10.86 5.35
N ALA A 380 -20.21 10.99 4.67
CA ALA A 380 -20.23 11.27 3.23
C ALA A 380 -19.52 12.59 2.86
N VAL A 381 -19.65 13.62 3.71
CA VAL A 381 -18.97 14.91 3.52
C VAL A 381 -17.47 14.79 3.78
N ALA A 382 -17.08 14.03 4.81
CA ALA A 382 -15.67 13.77 5.11
C ALA A 382 -14.98 13.04 3.95
N LEU A 383 -15.58 11.97 3.43
CA LEU A 383 -15.03 11.22 2.31
C LEU A 383 -14.89 12.07 1.05
N ALA A 384 -15.90 12.88 0.71
CA ALA A 384 -15.83 13.80 -0.42
C ALA A 384 -14.71 14.84 -0.26
N LEU A 385 -14.55 15.40 0.95
CA LEU A 385 -13.48 16.36 1.24
C LEU A 385 -12.10 15.70 1.19
N PHE A 386 -11.96 14.46 1.68
CA PHE A 386 -10.71 13.71 1.59
C PHE A 386 -10.31 13.44 0.14
N ASP A 387 -11.26 12.99 -0.69
CA ASP A 387 -11.08 12.80 -2.13
C ASP A 387 -10.56 14.07 -2.82
N GLU A 388 -11.22 15.21 -2.57
CA GLU A 388 -10.85 16.51 -3.15
C GLU A 388 -9.46 16.98 -2.70
N ARG A 389 -9.17 16.87 -1.40
CA ARG A 389 -7.88 17.29 -0.83
C ARG A 389 -6.73 16.41 -1.30
N LEU A 390 -6.93 15.08 -1.35
CA LEU A 390 -5.94 14.14 -1.89
C LEU A 390 -5.68 14.39 -3.37
N TRP A 391 -6.73 14.66 -4.16
CA TRP A 391 -6.57 15.04 -5.56
C TRP A 391 -5.77 16.34 -5.72
N HIS A 392 -6.12 17.39 -4.96
CA HIS A 392 -5.36 18.64 -4.97
C HIS A 392 -3.88 18.40 -4.61
N LEU A 393 -3.59 17.71 -3.51
CA LEU A 393 -2.21 17.41 -3.11
C LEU A 393 -1.45 16.59 -4.16
N ALA A 394 -2.07 15.56 -4.74
CA ALA A 394 -1.46 14.72 -5.77
C ALA A 394 -1.13 15.53 -7.04
N THR A 395 -2.04 16.40 -7.47
CA THR A 395 -1.80 17.28 -8.63
C THR A 395 -0.74 18.32 -8.34
N THR A 396 -0.77 19.00 -7.20
CA THR A 396 0.28 19.97 -6.79
C THR A 396 1.66 19.33 -6.75
N ALA A 397 1.81 18.17 -6.10
CA ALA A 397 3.07 17.45 -6.02
C ALA A 397 3.57 17.01 -7.41
N THR A 398 2.66 16.55 -8.27
CA THR A 398 2.97 16.16 -9.65
C THR A 398 3.40 17.37 -10.49
N THR A 399 2.73 18.52 -10.36
CA THR A 399 3.09 19.76 -11.07
C THR A 399 4.47 20.26 -10.66
N LEU A 400 4.77 20.32 -9.36
CA LEU A 400 6.09 20.71 -8.84
C LEU A 400 7.22 19.88 -9.45
N ARG A 401 6.99 18.57 -9.57
CA ARG A 401 7.95 17.63 -10.13
C ARG A 401 8.22 17.84 -11.62
N VAL A 402 7.23 18.29 -12.38
CA VAL A 402 7.36 18.51 -13.82
C VAL A 402 8.06 19.84 -14.12
N THR A 403 7.93 20.82 -13.23
CA THR A 403 8.49 22.16 -13.45
C THR A 403 9.92 22.32 -12.96
N GLN A 404 10.34 21.57 -11.93
CA GLN A 404 11.65 21.71 -11.30
C GLN A 404 12.27 20.35 -10.93
N ARG A 405 13.60 20.33 -10.77
CA ARG A 405 14.31 19.16 -10.21
C ARG A 405 14.11 19.17 -8.69
N LEU A 406 13.57 18.07 -8.16
CA LEU A 406 13.21 17.94 -6.76
C LEU A 406 14.02 16.84 -6.05
N PRO A 407 14.20 16.93 -4.72
CA PRO A 407 14.70 15.82 -3.90
C PRO A 407 13.86 14.55 -4.08
N THR A 408 14.51 13.39 -3.96
CA THR A 408 13.87 12.07 -4.16
C THR A 408 12.72 11.81 -3.19
N GLU A 409 12.79 12.41 -2.01
CA GLU A 409 11.77 12.33 -0.97
C GLU A 409 10.45 12.96 -1.45
N ILE A 410 10.49 14.01 -2.27
CA ILE A 410 9.26 14.59 -2.84
C ILE A 410 8.65 13.64 -3.89
N LEU A 411 9.47 12.85 -4.60
CA LEU A 411 8.98 11.81 -5.51
C LEU A 411 8.33 10.64 -4.75
N GLU A 412 8.83 10.30 -3.56
CA GLU A 412 8.19 9.33 -2.65
C GLU A 412 6.82 9.86 -2.18
N ALA A 413 6.77 11.11 -1.71
CA ALA A 413 5.53 11.77 -1.31
C ALA A 413 4.52 11.87 -2.46
N THR A 414 4.98 12.18 -3.67
CA THR A 414 4.14 12.23 -4.87
C THR A 414 3.54 10.86 -5.17
N ALA A 415 4.31 9.77 -5.07
CA ALA A 415 3.80 8.42 -5.28
C ALA A 415 2.68 8.06 -4.30
N ALA A 416 2.88 8.34 -3.00
CA ALA A 416 1.90 8.07 -1.97
C ALA A 416 0.62 8.91 -2.13
N LEU A 417 0.75 10.18 -2.50
CA LEU A 417 -0.41 11.05 -2.78
C LEU A 417 -1.21 10.59 -4.00
N GLN A 418 -0.55 10.18 -5.08
CA GLN A 418 -1.23 9.61 -6.26
C GLN A 418 -1.96 8.31 -5.92
N ASP A 419 -1.35 7.46 -5.09
CA ASP A 419 -1.95 6.22 -4.59
C ASP A 419 -3.21 6.48 -3.75
N LEU A 420 -3.07 7.27 -2.67
CA LEU A 420 -4.19 7.64 -1.79
C LEU A 420 -5.33 8.30 -2.56
N SER A 421 -5.01 9.18 -3.52
CA SER A 421 -6.03 9.82 -4.36
C SER A 421 -6.82 8.82 -5.21
N CYS A 422 -6.21 7.71 -5.63
CA CYS A 422 -6.92 6.63 -6.33
C CYS A 422 -7.75 5.77 -5.37
N GLN A 423 -7.26 5.52 -4.15
CA GLN A 423 -7.97 4.71 -3.14
C GLN A 423 -9.25 5.38 -2.65
N PHE A 424 -9.26 6.71 -2.51
CA PHE A 424 -10.43 7.50 -2.09
C PHE A 424 -11.31 7.95 -3.27
N ALA A 425 -10.98 7.55 -4.50
CA ALA A 425 -11.75 7.96 -5.68
C ALA A 425 -13.15 7.31 -5.69
N PRO A 426 -14.22 8.06 -6.06
CA PRO A 426 -15.56 7.48 -6.20
C PRO A 426 -15.63 6.45 -7.34
N ALA A 427 -16.48 5.43 -7.19
CA ALA A 427 -16.58 4.30 -8.13
C ALA A 427 -17.08 4.69 -9.54
N GLU A 428 -18.05 5.60 -9.62
CA GLU A 428 -18.67 6.03 -10.89
C GLU A 428 -18.78 7.56 -10.95
N ASP A 429 -17.76 8.23 -11.51
CA ASP A 429 -17.77 9.68 -11.78
C ASP A 429 -16.59 10.07 -12.70
N SER A 430 -16.62 11.30 -13.20
CA SER A 430 -15.49 12.08 -13.71
C SER A 430 -14.24 11.99 -12.82
N ARG A 431 -14.40 11.78 -11.51
CA ARG A 431 -13.32 11.65 -10.52
C ARG A 431 -12.89 10.21 -10.22
N SER A 432 -13.36 9.22 -10.98
CA SER A 432 -12.94 7.82 -10.81
C SER A 432 -11.41 7.65 -10.86
N ALA A 433 -10.90 6.60 -10.22
CA ALA A 433 -9.46 6.31 -10.20
C ALA A 433 -8.86 6.24 -11.61
N THR A 434 -9.59 5.67 -12.58
CA THR A 434 -9.17 5.61 -13.98
C THR A 434 -8.98 7.00 -14.59
N ASN A 435 -9.90 7.93 -14.37
CA ASN A 435 -9.82 9.30 -14.88
C ASN A 435 -8.72 10.10 -14.19
N LYS A 436 -8.58 9.95 -12.87
CA LYS A 436 -7.49 10.56 -12.10
C LYS A 436 -6.12 10.10 -12.60
N ILE A 437 -5.95 8.80 -12.84
CA ILE A 437 -4.72 8.24 -13.41
C ILE A 437 -4.47 8.80 -14.82
N ALA A 438 -5.49 8.90 -15.66
CA ALA A 438 -5.35 9.49 -16.99
C ALA A 438 -4.89 10.96 -16.93
N ALA A 439 -5.50 11.77 -16.07
CA ALA A 439 -5.12 13.17 -15.87
C ALA A 439 -3.69 13.31 -15.30
N LEU A 440 -3.31 12.49 -14.32
CA LEU A 440 -1.93 12.46 -13.81
C LEU A 440 -0.93 12.03 -14.90
N LYS A 441 -1.27 11.06 -15.75
CA LYS A 441 -0.43 10.64 -16.89
C LYS A 441 -0.18 11.81 -17.84
N GLU A 442 -1.22 12.58 -18.14
CA GLU A 442 -1.12 13.77 -18.99
C GLU A 442 -0.23 14.84 -18.35
N LEU A 443 -0.42 15.13 -17.06
CA LEU A 443 0.35 16.16 -16.33
C LEU A 443 1.86 15.92 -16.36
N GLN A 444 2.31 14.67 -16.23
CA GLN A 444 3.74 14.30 -16.24
C GLN A 444 4.18 13.56 -17.51
N ALA A 445 3.46 13.72 -18.62
CA ALA A 445 3.76 13.05 -19.89
C ALA A 445 5.14 13.43 -20.46
N ALA A 446 5.64 14.63 -20.12
CA ALA A 446 6.95 15.12 -20.54
C ALA A 446 8.13 14.46 -19.80
N LEU A 447 7.88 13.77 -18.68
CA LEU A 447 8.92 13.08 -17.93
C LEU A 447 9.28 11.75 -18.59
N GLU A 448 10.56 11.40 -18.56
CA GLU A 448 11.02 10.12 -19.07
C GLU A 448 10.54 8.94 -18.22
N CYS A 449 10.39 7.78 -18.87
CA CYS A 449 10.19 6.52 -18.18
C CYS A 449 11.52 6.12 -17.53
N THR A 450 11.59 6.10 -16.20
CA THR A 450 12.83 5.83 -15.44
C THR A 450 12.53 5.19 -14.09
N ILE A 451 13.55 4.57 -13.50
CA ILE A 451 13.55 4.06 -12.13
C ILE A 451 14.67 4.75 -11.38
N LEU A 452 14.39 5.29 -10.20
CA LEU A 452 15.38 5.87 -9.31
C LEU A 452 15.52 5.02 -8.03
N SER A 453 16.74 4.68 -7.62
CA SER A 453 17.02 4.02 -6.34
C SER A 453 17.23 5.07 -5.24
N SER A 454 16.22 5.33 -4.40
CA SER A 454 16.39 6.24 -3.26
C SER A 454 17.39 5.67 -2.25
N VAL A 455 18.20 6.55 -1.66
CA VAL A 455 19.19 6.20 -0.62
C VAL A 455 18.44 5.73 0.62
N ASN A 456 18.74 4.51 1.06
CA ASN A 456 18.07 3.86 2.20
C ASN A 456 16.53 3.85 2.07
N GLY A 457 16.00 3.95 0.85
CA GLY A 457 14.58 4.14 0.56
C GLY A 457 14.03 3.22 -0.53
N PRO A 458 12.81 3.50 -1.02
CA PRO A 458 12.15 2.71 -2.06
C PRO A 458 12.77 2.91 -3.45
N TYR A 459 12.30 2.12 -4.40
CA TYR A 459 12.47 2.43 -5.82
C TYR A 459 11.35 3.35 -6.30
N LEU A 460 11.72 4.44 -6.97
CA LEU A 460 10.79 5.44 -7.47
C LEU A 460 10.63 5.26 -8.98
N PHE A 461 9.47 4.73 -9.39
CA PHE A 461 9.13 4.42 -10.76
C PHE A 461 8.35 5.58 -11.40
N SER A 462 8.82 6.03 -12.55
CA SER A 462 8.25 7.13 -13.33
C SER A 462 7.74 6.61 -14.67
N ASN A 463 6.49 6.89 -15.01
CA ASN A 463 5.87 6.60 -16.30
C ASN A 463 6.07 5.14 -16.76
N VAL A 464 5.93 4.19 -15.83
CA VAL A 464 5.95 2.76 -16.13
C VAL A 464 4.53 2.25 -16.31
N ASP A 465 4.21 1.82 -17.53
CA ASP A 465 2.84 1.43 -17.92
C ASP A 465 2.49 -0.04 -17.63
N VAL A 466 3.49 -0.89 -17.39
CA VAL A 466 3.27 -2.33 -17.18
C VAL A 466 3.94 -2.77 -15.89
N LEU A 467 3.12 -2.98 -14.86
CA LEU A 467 3.48 -3.68 -13.63
C LEU A 467 2.62 -4.95 -13.56
N LYS A 468 3.25 -6.10 -13.30
CA LYS A 468 2.54 -7.38 -13.26
C LYS A 468 3.07 -8.33 -12.17
N THR A 469 2.21 -9.21 -11.69
CA THR A 469 2.56 -10.29 -10.76
C THR A 469 3.32 -11.42 -11.48
N TRP A 470 3.81 -12.41 -10.73
CA TRP A 470 4.46 -13.61 -11.27
C TRP A 470 3.49 -14.49 -12.07
N LEU A 471 2.18 -14.36 -11.82
CA LEU A 471 1.11 -15.01 -12.59
C LEU A 471 0.74 -14.23 -13.86
N GLY A 472 1.39 -13.09 -14.12
CA GLY A 472 1.17 -12.25 -15.29
C GLY A 472 -0.04 -11.31 -15.18
N GLU A 473 -0.64 -11.21 -14.00
CA GLU A 473 -1.77 -10.32 -13.74
C GLU A 473 -1.30 -8.88 -13.66
N ARG A 474 -2.05 -7.95 -14.24
CA ARG A 474 -1.68 -6.52 -14.25
C ARG A 474 -2.07 -5.86 -12.94
N ILE A 475 -1.14 -5.09 -12.38
CA ILE A 475 -1.41 -4.15 -11.30
C ILE A 475 -1.60 -2.77 -11.92
N GLN A 476 -2.65 -2.06 -11.50
CA GLN A 476 -2.94 -0.72 -12.01
C GLN A 476 -1.82 0.25 -11.65
N THR A 477 -1.16 0.82 -12.66
CA THR A 477 -0.02 1.72 -12.44
C THR A 477 -0.47 3.16 -12.25
N ARG A 478 0.21 3.83 -11.31
CA ARG A 478 0.20 5.29 -11.21
C ARG A 478 1.39 5.85 -12.01
N PRO A 479 1.30 7.08 -12.55
CA PRO A 479 2.43 7.70 -13.24
C PRO A 479 3.69 7.83 -12.39
N GLN A 480 3.53 8.01 -11.08
CA GLN A 480 4.60 7.97 -10.09
C GLN A 480 4.27 6.88 -9.06
N MET A 481 5.20 5.96 -8.81
CA MET A 481 5.04 4.87 -7.84
C MET A 481 6.29 4.70 -6.99
N ALA A 482 6.12 4.36 -5.72
CA ALA A 482 7.20 3.94 -4.83
C ALA A 482 7.04 2.45 -4.57
N LEU A 483 7.98 1.62 -5.04
CA LEU A 483 7.97 0.17 -4.79
C LEU A 483 8.92 -0.19 -3.65
N CYS A 484 8.48 -1.13 -2.80
CA CYS A 484 9.21 -1.59 -1.64
C CYS A 484 10.54 -2.24 -2.05
N ARG A 485 11.63 -1.77 -1.45
CA ARG A 485 12.99 -2.33 -1.59
C ARG A 485 13.45 -3.11 -0.37
N CYS A 486 12.88 -2.81 0.81
CA CYS A 486 13.32 -3.35 2.09
C CYS A 486 12.73 -4.72 2.45
N GLY A 487 11.77 -5.24 1.67
CA GLY A 487 11.10 -6.53 1.91
C GLY A 487 9.99 -6.53 2.96
N ASN A 488 9.91 -5.48 3.80
CA ASN A 488 9.08 -5.49 5.02
C ASN A 488 7.81 -4.64 4.95
N SER A 489 7.51 -4.01 3.81
CA SER A 489 6.25 -3.26 3.66
C SER A 489 5.03 -4.19 3.79
N ALA A 490 4.01 -3.79 4.53
CA ALA A 490 2.71 -4.47 4.56
C ALA A 490 1.93 -4.28 3.25
N ASN A 491 2.19 -3.19 2.52
CA ASN A 491 1.54 -2.84 1.25
C ASN A 491 2.33 -3.30 0.01
N LYS A 492 3.14 -4.37 0.10
CA LYS A 492 3.92 -4.89 -1.03
C LYS A 492 3.01 -5.14 -2.25
N PRO A 493 3.44 -4.75 -3.48
CA PRO A 493 4.79 -4.32 -3.85
C PRO A 493 5.08 -2.83 -3.59
N PHE A 494 4.11 -2.04 -3.12
CA PHE A 494 4.28 -0.61 -2.86
C PHE A 494 5.04 -0.39 -1.55
N CYS A 495 5.62 0.79 -1.40
CA CYS A 495 6.28 1.22 -0.16
C CYS A 495 5.28 1.92 0.76
N ASP A 496 5.36 1.62 2.05
CA ASP A 496 4.59 2.22 3.15
C ASP A 496 5.48 2.95 4.17
N GLY A 497 6.77 3.13 3.87
CA GLY A 497 7.73 3.78 4.75
C GLY A 497 8.39 2.89 5.82
N THR A 498 8.03 1.60 5.93
CA THR A 498 8.61 0.66 6.93
C THR A 498 10.14 0.60 6.89
N HIS A 499 10.76 0.86 5.72
CA HIS A 499 12.21 0.90 5.55
C HIS A 499 12.93 1.81 6.57
N THR A 500 12.29 2.89 7.01
CA THR A 500 12.85 3.83 8.01
C THR A 500 12.84 3.25 9.43
N GLN A 501 11.84 2.45 9.76
CA GLN A 501 11.68 1.85 11.09
C GLN A 501 12.67 0.69 11.31
N ILE A 502 12.95 -0.07 10.24
CA ILE A 502 13.82 -1.25 10.28
C ILE A 502 15.30 -0.98 9.93
N ASP A 503 15.71 0.29 9.82
CA ASP A 503 17.08 0.69 9.47
C ASP A 503 17.58 0.06 8.16
N PHE A 504 16.72 0.04 7.14
CA PHE A 504 17.09 -0.48 5.84
C PHE A 504 18.24 0.34 5.25
N THR A 505 19.28 -0.34 4.76
CA THR A 505 20.41 0.29 4.08
C THR A 505 20.50 -0.08 2.60
N SER A 506 20.75 0.91 1.76
CA SER A 506 21.01 0.73 0.33
C SER A 506 22.46 0.37 0.01
N GLN A 507 23.36 0.35 1.00
CA GLN A 507 24.79 0.08 0.80
C GLN A 507 25.03 -1.33 0.23
N LYS A 508 26.04 -1.43 -0.64
CA LYS A 508 26.55 -2.70 -1.17
C LYS A 508 27.39 -3.40 -0.11
N ASP A 509 27.25 -4.71 -0.01
CA ASP A 509 28.06 -5.51 0.90
C ASP A 509 29.51 -5.59 0.37
N PRO A 510 30.53 -5.35 1.21
CA PRO A 510 31.94 -5.55 0.84
C PRO A 510 32.27 -6.98 0.40
N GLN A 511 31.53 -7.99 0.89
CA GLN A 511 31.70 -9.40 0.58
C GLN A 511 30.89 -9.87 -0.65
N ARG A 512 30.24 -8.96 -1.38
CA ARG A 512 29.51 -9.31 -2.60
C ARG A 512 30.41 -9.99 -3.63
N VAL A 513 29.82 -10.80 -4.51
CA VAL A 513 30.53 -11.38 -5.65
C VAL A 513 31.18 -10.25 -6.47
N PRO A 514 32.51 -10.27 -6.67
CA PRO A 514 33.21 -9.23 -7.42
C PRO A 514 32.70 -9.09 -8.86
N ASP A 515 32.86 -7.90 -9.42
CA ASP A 515 32.63 -7.70 -10.85
C ASP A 515 33.72 -8.41 -11.65
N HIS A 516 33.38 -9.58 -12.18
CA HIS A 516 34.28 -10.40 -12.98
C HIS A 516 33.50 -11.13 -14.06
N ARG A 517 33.99 -11.04 -15.30
CA ARG A 517 33.36 -11.65 -16.46
C ARG A 517 34.16 -12.86 -16.94
N ASP A 518 33.60 -14.04 -16.71
CA ASP A 518 34.13 -15.31 -17.18
C ASP A 518 33.79 -15.56 -18.65
N THR A 519 34.72 -16.18 -19.38
CA THR A 519 34.59 -16.51 -20.80
C THR A 519 34.78 -18.00 -21.03
N TYR A 520 33.74 -18.67 -21.54
CA TYR A 520 33.73 -20.10 -21.81
C TYR A 520 33.65 -20.36 -23.30
N VAL A 521 34.80 -20.67 -23.91
CA VAL A 521 34.92 -20.87 -25.36
C VAL A 521 34.42 -22.27 -25.74
N GLY A 522 33.37 -22.33 -26.56
CA GLY A 522 32.88 -23.56 -27.20
C GLY A 522 33.25 -23.63 -28.68
N THR A 523 32.92 -24.76 -29.33
CA THR A 523 33.19 -24.99 -30.75
C THR A 523 32.28 -24.16 -31.65
N ALA A 524 31.00 -23.99 -31.27
CA ALA A 524 30.01 -23.22 -32.04
C ALA A 524 29.66 -21.86 -31.43
N VAL A 525 29.72 -21.75 -30.09
CA VAL A 525 29.33 -20.55 -29.35
C VAL A 525 30.22 -20.38 -28.12
N THR A 526 30.59 -19.14 -27.82
CA THR A 526 31.24 -18.77 -26.57
C THR A 526 30.20 -18.21 -25.62
N VAL A 527 30.17 -18.69 -24.38
CA VAL A 527 29.28 -18.17 -23.33
C VAL A 527 30.07 -17.22 -22.44
N LEU A 528 29.46 -16.07 -22.12
CA LEU A 528 30.03 -15.03 -21.29
C LEU A 528 29.16 -14.91 -20.03
N ASP A 529 29.76 -15.00 -18.84
CA ASP A 529 29.04 -15.02 -17.56
C ASP A 529 29.67 -14.01 -16.61
N ASN A 530 28.86 -13.13 -16.03
CA ASN A 530 29.30 -12.29 -14.92
C ASN A 530 28.49 -12.61 -13.67
N ARG A 531 29.10 -13.36 -12.76
CA ARG A 531 28.45 -13.80 -11.52
C ARG A 531 28.13 -12.67 -10.56
N GLY A 532 28.83 -11.54 -10.65
CA GLY A 532 28.48 -10.33 -9.91
C GLY A 532 27.11 -9.75 -10.28
N ILE A 533 26.55 -10.11 -11.45
CA ILE A 533 25.22 -9.70 -11.93
C ILE A 533 24.16 -10.79 -11.65
N CYS A 534 24.56 -12.01 -11.28
CA CYS A 534 23.63 -13.13 -11.20
C CYS A 534 22.59 -12.96 -10.07
N ALA A 535 21.30 -13.01 -10.43
CA ALA A 535 20.22 -13.02 -9.44
C ALA A 535 19.88 -14.43 -8.91
N HIS A 536 20.67 -15.45 -9.29
CA HIS A 536 20.50 -16.86 -8.92
C HIS A 536 19.08 -17.40 -9.17
N SER A 537 18.45 -17.01 -10.29
CA SER A 537 17.05 -17.34 -10.57
C SER A 537 16.80 -18.76 -11.10
N GLY A 538 17.82 -19.61 -11.28
CA GLY A 538 17.66 -20.99 -11.76
C GLY A 538 17.37 -21.17 -13.26
N PHE A 539 16.92 -20.12 -13.98
CA PHE A 539 16.49 -20.22 -15.39
C PHE A 539 17.48 -20.92 -16.34
N CYS A 540 18.78 -20.71 -16.17
CA CYS A 540 19.78 -21.36 -17.03
C CYS A 540 20.03 -22.83 -16.63
N THR A 541 20.10 -23.11 -15.32
CA THR A 541 20.39 -24.45 -14.78
C THR A 541 19.20 -25.38 -14.93
N ASP A 542 17.98 -24.88 -14.72
CA ASP A 542 16.75 -25.67 -14.78
C ASP A 542 16.41 -26.05 -16.22
N ARG A 543 16.76 -25.18 -17.17
CA ARG A 543 16.46 -25.40 -18.60
C ARG A 543 17.53 -26.19 -19.33
N LEU A 544 18.81 -26.03 -18.97
CA LEU A 544 19.91 -26.60 -19.74
C LEU A 544 21.08 -27.02 -18.84
N SER A 545 20.78 -27.94 -17.93
CA SER A 545 21.74 -28.49 -16.96
C SER A 545 22.93 -29.21 -17.58
N SER A 546 22.84 -29.65 -18.84
CA SER A 546 23.98 -30.20 -19.59
C SER A 546 25.05 -29.14 -19.92
N VAL A 547 24.68 -27.85 -19.89
CA VAL A 547 25.55 -26.70 -20.16
C VAL A 547 25.84 -25.94 -18.87
N PHE A 548 24.84 -25.62 -18.06
CA PHE A 548 24.99 -24.85 -16.81
C PHE A 548 24.94 -25.80 -15.60
N ARG A 549 26.13 -26.17 -15.11
CA ARG A 549 26.33 -27.27 -14.16
C ARG A 549 26.57 -26.75 -12.75
N VAL A 550 25.54 -26.82 -11.91
CA VAL A 550 25.64 -26.45 -10.48
C VAL A 550 26.63 -27.38 -9.76
N GLY A 551 27.50 -26.81 -8.92
CA GLY A 551 28.44 -27.56 -8.08
C GLY A 551 29.67 -28.12 -8.81
N GLN A 552 29.83 -27.85 -10.10
CA GLN A 552 31.04 -28.22 -10.87
C GLN A 552 32.04 -27.07 -10.89
N GLU A 553 33.34 -27.39 -10.88
CA GLU A 553 34.42 -26.38 -10.96
C GLU A 553 34.26 -25.47 -12.19
N GLN A 554 34.01 -26.08 -13.35
CA GLN A 554 33.61 -25.35 -14.55
C GLN A 554 32.09 -25.31 -14.67
N PHE A 555 31.50 -24.20 -14.21
CA PHE A 555 30.06 -23.98 -14.25
C PHE A 555 29.46 -24.12 -15.66
N VAL A 556 30.09 -23.54 -16.70
CA VAL A 556 29.57 -23.60 -18.07
C VAL A 556 30.34 -24.58 -18.94
N ALA A 557 29.64 -25.57 -19.50
CA ALA A 557 30.11 -26.44 -20.57
C ALA A 557 29.53 -25.98 -21.92
N PRO A 558 30.21 -25.11 -22.68
CA PRO A 558 29.66 -24.48 -23.89
C PRO A 558 29.41 -25.44 -25.06
N ASN A 559 29.86 -26.69 -24.96
CA ASN A 559 29.59 -27.77 -25.93
C ASN A 559 28.54 -28.78 -25.45
N GLY A 560 27.86 -28.54 -24.33
CA GLY A 560 26.93 -29.48 -23.71
C GLY A 560 25.54 -29.59 -24.37
N ALA A 561 25.25 -28.76 -25.38
CA ALA A 561 23.98 -28.76 -26.11
C ALA A 561 24.13 -28.12 -27.51
N ARG A 562 23.04 -28.10 -28.28
CA ARG A 562 23.01 -27.38 -29.56
C ARG A 562 23.11 -25.87 -29.31
N MET A 563 23.74 -25.16 -30.25
CA MET A 563 23.92 -23.71 -30.18
C MET A 563 22.62 -22.95 -29.92
N ASP A 564 21.52 -23.30 -30.61
CA ASP A 564 20.23 -22.61 -30.44
C ASP A 564 19.65 -22.82 -29.03
N ASP A 565 19.88 -23.97 -28.40
CA ASP A 565 19.45 -24.24 -27.03
C ASP A 565 20.23 -23.39 -26.04
N ILE A 566 21.54 -23.27 -26.24
CA ILE A 566 22.42 -22.43 -25.42
C ILE A 566 22.02 -20.96 -25.54
N ILE A 567 21.83 -20.45 -26.77
CA ILE A 567 21.43 -19.05 -26.99
C ILE A 567 20.06 -18.78 -26.34
N ARG A 568 19.10 -19.70 -26.44
CA ARG A 568 17.80 -19.56 -25.77
C ARG A 568 17.92 -19.52 -24.25
N ALA A 569 18.78 -20.36 -23.66
CA ALA A 569 19.04 -20.34 -22.23
C ALA A 569 19.70 -19.02 -21.78
N VAL A 570 20.70 -18.52 -22.52
CA VAL A 570 21.36 -17.23 -22.28
C VAL A 570 20.36 -16.08 -22.34
N ARG A 571 19.54 -15.99 -23.39
CA ARG A 571 18.47 -14.98 -23.57
C ARG A 571 17.42 -14.98 -22.47
N SER A 572 17.33 -16.07 -21.72
CA SER A 572 16.34 -16.23 -20.65
C SER A 572 16.89 -15.84 -19.28
N CYS A 573 18.14 -15.39 -19.18
CA CYS A 573 18.74 -14.89 -17.95
C CYS A 573 18.05 -13.59 -17.50
N PRO A 574 17.25 -13.57 -16.42
CA PRO A 574 16.47 -12.39 -16.06
C PRO A 574 17.33 -11.23 -15.51
N SER A 575 18.55 -11.51 -15.04
CA SER A 575 19.45 -10.49 -14.52
C SER A 575 20.39 -9.91 -15.58
N GLY A 576 20.44 -10.50 -16.77
CA GLY A 576 21.38 -10.10 -17.81
C GLY A 576 22.84 -10.48 -17.51
N ALA A 577 23.07 -11.44 -16.60
CA ALA A 577 24.40 -11.93 -16.25
C ALA A 577 25.08 -12.74 -17.36
N LEU A 578 24.28 -13.35 -18.24
CA LEU A 578 24.74 -14.18 -19.34
C LEU A 578 24.69 -13.42 -20.67
N SER A 579 25.72 -13.62 -21.49
CA SER A 579 25.77 -13.20 -22.90
C SER A 579 26.46 -14.28 -23.73
N TYR A 580 26.55 -14.08 -25.05
CA TYR A 580 27.25 -15.00 -25.94
C TYR A 580 28.05 -14.25 -27.02
N ALA A 581 29.08 -14.92 -27.52
CA ALA A 581 29.87 -14.47 -28.65
C ALA A 581 29.92 -15.53 -29.75
N LEU A 582 29.94 -15.06 -31.00
CA LEU A 582 30.13 -15.87 -32.20
C LEU A 582 31.41 -15.38 -32.88
N ASN A 583 32.32 -16.30 -33.20
CA ASN A 583 33.61 -15.99 -33.83
C ASN A 583 34.42 -14.91 -33.06
N GLY A 584 34.35 -14.92 -31.73
CA GLY A 584 35.03 -13.95 -30.86
C GLY A 584 34.35 -12.58 -30.75
N VAL A 585 33.24 -12.35 -31.44
CA VAL A 585 32.47 -11.10 -31.37
C VAL A 585 31.23 -11.33 -30.51
N GLU A 586 31.09 -10.52 -29.46
CA GLU A 586 29.90 -10.53 -28.62
C GLU A 586 28.67 -10.08 -29.40
N ILE A 587 27.58 -10.84 -29.29
CA ILE A 587 26.32 -10.56 -29.96
C ILE A 587 25.32 -9.99 -28.93
N ARG A 588 25.58 -8.77 -28.45
CA ARG A 588 24.76 -8.12 -27.42
C ARG A 588 23.31 -7.90 -27.86
N ASP A 589 23.12 -7.42 -29.09
CA ASP A 589 21.79 -7.23 -29.69
C ASP A 589 21.03 -8.56 -29.89
N GLY A 590 21.73 -9.68 -29.79
CA GLY A 590 21.12 -11.00 -29.79
C GLY A 590 20.61 -11.42 -28.41
N VAL A 591 21.00 -10.76 -27.32
CA VAL A 591 20.54 -11.02 -25.94
C VAL A 591 19.55 -9.96 -25.50
N ASP A 592 19.86 -8.69 -25.78
CA ASP A 592 19.01 -7.55 -25.50
C ASP A 592 17.87 -7.50 -26.53
N GLN A 593 16.66 -7.83 -26.08
CA GLN A 593 15.50 -8.01 -26.96
C GLN A 593 14.64 -6.74 -27.03
N VAL A 594 14.07 -6.46 -28.21
CA VAL A 594 13.07 -5.40 -28.35
C VAL A 594 11.75 -5.89 -27.74
N ARG A 595 11.42 -5.44 -26.53
CA ARG A 595 10.15 -5.72 -25.85
C ARG A 595 9.62 -4.49 -25.13
N LYS A 596 8.34 -4.54 -24.75
CA LYS A 596 7.70 -3.47 -24.00
C LYS A 596 8.39 -3.26 -22.65
N ARG A 597 8.47 -2.00 -22.25
CA ARG A 597 8.87 -1.59 -20.89
C ARG A 597 7.91 -2.22 -19.88
N ALA A 598 8.45 -3.04 -18.98
CA ALA A 598 7.64 -3.74 -18.00
C ALA A 598 8.42 -4.09 -16.75
N VAL A 599 7.67 -4.24 -15.67
CA VAL A 599 8.13 -4.65 -14.35
C VAL A 599 7.34 -5.88 -13.94
N GLU A 600 8.03 -6.99 -13.73
CA GLU A 600 7.45 -8.22 -13.20
C GLU A 600 7.88 -8.42 -11.76
N ILE A 601 6.90 -8.61 -10.88
CA ILE A 601 7.14 -9.00 -9.50
C ILE A 601 7.28 -10.52 -9.48
N SER A 602 8.52 -11.01 -9.38
CA SER A 602 8.71 -12.46 -9.30
C SER A 602 8.32 -12.98 -7.92
N LYS A 603 7.71 -14.17 -7.89
CA LYS A 603 7.34 -14.87 -6.66
C LYS A 603 8.59 -15.05 -5.80
N ASP A 604 8.51 -14.66 -4.53
CA ASP A 604 9.57 -14.84 -3.53
C ASP A 604 10.92 -14.21 -3.93
N GLY A 605 10.91 -13.28 -4.90
CA GLY A 605 12.10 -12.89 -5.63
C GLY A 605 12.15 -11.42 -6.03
N PRO A 606 13.08 -11.04 -6.92
CA PRO A 606 13.29 -9.65 -7.33
C PRO A 606 12.16 -9.06 -8.17
N TYR A 607 12.22 -7.74 -8.40
CA TYR A 607 11.57 -7.13 -9.55
C TYR A 607 12.41 -7.41 -10.80
N ARG A 608 11.79 -7.92 -11.87
CA ARG A 608 12.45 -8.10 -13.17
C ARG A 608 12.04 -6.97 -14.09
N ILE A 609 13.02 -6.21 -14.54
CA ILE A 609 12.85 -5.04 -15.39
C ILE A 609 13.17 -5.44 -16.83
N THR A 610 12.34 -5.04 -17.78
CA THR A 610 12.51 -5.31 -19.21
C THR A 610 12.16 -4.09 -20.06
N GLY A 611 12.62 -4.07 -21.31
CA GLY A 611 12.33 -3.02 -22.29
C GLY A 611 13.20 -1.78 -22.18
N GLY A 612 14.37 -1.91 -21.53
CA GLY A 612 15.37 -0.84 -21.44
C GLY A 612 14.90 0.36 -20.63
N ILE A 613 14.31 0.12 -19.46
CA ILE A 613 13.98 1.21 -18.52
C ILE A 613 15.29 1.65 -17.82
N PRO A 614 15.72 2.92 -17.95
CA PRO A 614 16.88 3.45 -17.24
C PRO A 614 16.78 3.29 -15.73
N LEU A 615 17.93 3.07 -15.08
CA LEU A 615 18.06 3.01 -13.62
C LEU A 615 19.02 4.11 -13.19
N LYS A 616 18.55 4.98 -12.31
CA LYS A 616 19.28 6.11 -11.76
C LYS A 616 19.53 5.93 -10.26
N ASP A 617 20.64 6.46 -9.77
CA ASP A 617 20.93 6.51 -8.34
C ASP A 617 20.16 7.65 -7.63
N GLY A 618 20.37 7.79 -6.32
CA GLY A 618 19.73 8.82 -5.48
C GLY A 618 19.99 10.27 -5.92
N GLU A 619 20.98 10.49 -6.80
CA GLU A 619 21.40 11.80 -7.29
C GLU A 619 21.09 11.97 -8.80
N ASP A 620 20.25 11.11 -9.37
CA ASP A 620 19.83 11.11 -10.78
C ASP A 620 20.98 10.83 -11.78
N HIS A 621 22.09 10.24 -11.32
CA HIS A 621 23.14 9.71 -12.19
C HIS A 621 22.81 8.29 -12.61
N ASP A 622 23.45 7.77 -13.67
CA ASP A 622 23.29 6.36 -14.04
C ASP A 622 23.79 5.46 -12.90
N GLU A 623 22.94 4.52 -12.46
CA GLU A 623 23.28 3.60 -11.38
C GLU A 623 24.50 2.74 -11.79
N PRO A 624 25.61 2.72 -11.02
CA PRO A 624 26.81 2.00 -11.39
C PRO A 624 26.58 0.51 -11.61
N ARG A 625 26.98 0.01 -12.79
CA ARG A 625 26.76 -1.38 -13.21
C ARG A 625 28.06 -2.15 -13.43
N ASN A 626 27.99 -3.45 -13.20
CA ASN A 626 29.05 -4.39 -13.48
C ASN A 626 29.28 -4.58 -15.00
N GLN A 627 30.46 -5.05 -15.37
CA GLN A 627 30.86 -5.26 -16.76
C GLN A 627 29.94 -6.25 -17.49
N GLY A 628 29.46 -5.87 -18.69
CA GLY A 628 28.68 -6.78 -19.55
C GLY A 628 27.24 -7.00 -19.09
N VAL A 629 26.73 -6.15 -18.20
CA VAL A 629 25.30 -6.09 -17.85
C VAL A 629 24.44 -5.82 -19.09
N SER A 630 23.22 -6.37 -19.11
CA SER A 630 22.20 -5.92 -20.06
C SER A 630 21.67 -4.54 -19.66
N LEU A 631 21.49 -3.66 -20.64
CA LEU A 631 20.75 -2.40 -20.45
C LEU A 631 19.25 -2.59 -20.73
N GLU A 632 18.89 -3.66 -21.42
CA GLU A 632 17.51 -3.99 -21.78
C GLU A 632 16.76 -4.62 -20.59
N HIS A 633 17.42 -5.48 -19.83
CA HIS A 633 16.82 -6.14 -18.67
C HIS A 633 17.77 -6.36 -17.50
N TYR A 634 17.22 -6.33 -16.29
CA TYR A 634 17.96 -6.53 -15.05
C TYR A 634 17.01 -6.89 -13.91
N SER A 635 17.56 -7.34 -12.79
CA SER A 635 16.79 -7.75 -11.61
C SER A 635 17.13 -6.87 -10.39
N LEU A 636 16.12 -6.24 -9.81
CA LEU A 636 16.23 -5.37 -8.63
C LEU A 636 15.85 -6.11 -7.35
N CYS A 637 16.63 -5.93 -6.28
CA CYS A 637 16.40 -6.56 -4.99
C CYS A 637 15.09 -6.08 -4.37
N ARG A 638 14.24 -7.03 -3.98
CA ARG A 638 12.96 -6.75 -3.31
C ARG A 638 12.92 -7.17 -1.85
N CYS A 639 13.81 -8.07 -1.44
CA CYS A 639 13.84 -8.65 -0.10
C CYS A 639 14.61 -7.81 0.94
N GLY A 640 15.25 -6.71 0.56
CA GLY A 640 16.10 -5.91 1.45
C GLY A 640 17.49 -6.49 1.77
N HIS A 641 17.75 -7.77 1.49
CA HIS A 641 18.98 -8.46 1.93
C HIS A 641 20.04 -8.69 0.84
N SER A 642 19.90 -8.14 -0.37
CA SER A 642 20.93 -8.36 -1.39
C SER A 642 22.28 -7.79 -0.98
N GLN A 643 23.35 -8.49 -1.33
CA GLN A 643 24.73 -8.04 -1.18
C GLN A 643 25.14 -7.04 -2.28
N ASN A 644 24.44 -7.02 -3.43
CA ASN A 644 24.78 -6.16 -4.57
C ASN A 644 23.69 -5.13 -4.89
N LYS A 645 23.05 -4.56 -3.84
CA LYS A 645 22.00 -3.54 -3.98
C LYS A 645 22.44 -2.40 -4.94
N PRO A 646 21.55 -1.88 -5.79
CA PRO A 646 20.13 -2.24 -5.92
C PRO A 646 19.85 -3.53 -6.69
N PHE A 647 20.85 -4.17 -7.29
CA PHE A 647 20.66 -5.41 -8.02
C PHE A 647 20.42 -6.60 -7.08
N CYS A 648 19.70 -7.59 -7.56
CA CYS A 648 19.47 -8.82 -6.81
C CYS A 648 20.69 -9.75 -6.92
N SER A 649 21.24 -10.15 -5.77
CA SER A 649 22.34 -11.12 -5.66
C SER A 649 21.88 -12.55 -5.32
N GLY A 650 20.57 -12.82 -5.37
CA GLY A 650 20.01 -14.13 -4.99
C GLY A 650 19.77 -14.35 -3.50
N MET A 651 20.10 -13.37 -2.63
CA MET A 651 19.96 -13.50 -1.18
C MET A 651 18.53 -13.80 -0.69
N HIS A 652 17.50 -13.51 -1.49
CA HIS A 652 16.10 -13.83 -1.17
C HIS A 652 15.88 -15.32 -0.85
N TRP A 653 16.64 -16.23 -1.48
CA TRP A 653 16.62 -17.65 -1.16
C TRP A 653 17.17 -17.95 0.24
N TYR A 654 18.33 -17.39 0.58
CA TYR A 654 19.02 -17.67 1.84
C TYR A 654 18.32 -17.03 3.06
N VAL A 655 17.64 -15.90 2.86
CA VAL A 655 16.84 -15.25 3.92
C VAL A 655 15.39 -15.73 3.94
N ASN A 656 15.05 -16.74 3.13
CA ASN A 656 13.72 -17.32 3.06
C ASN A 656 12.63 -16.26 2.82
N PHE A 657 12.86 -15.32 1.91
CA PHE A 657 11.91 -14.25 1.60
C PHE A 657 10.69 -14.81 0.89
N HIS A 658 9.49 -14.60 1.45
CA HIS A 658 8.23 -15.04 0.89
C HIS A 658 7.37 -13.84 0.57
N ASP A 659 6.95 -13.72 -0.69
CA ASP A 659 5.95 -12.74 -1.09
C ASP A 659 5.27 -13.15 -2.41
N PRO A 660 3.93 -13.27 -2.41
CA PRO A 660 2.99 -12.87 -1.35
C PRO A 660 3.02 -13.84 -0.15
N VAL A 661 2.57 -13.37 1.01
CA VAL A 661 2.27 -14.26 2.13
C VAL A 661 0.97 -14.99 1.80
N ILE A 662 1.07 -16.30 1.63
CA ILE A 662 -0.07 -17.16 1.30
C ILE A 662 -0.65 -17.71 2.62
N PRO A 663 -1.96 -17.58 2.90
CA PRO A 663 -2.59 -18.17 4.08
C PRO A 663 -2.38 -19.70 4.13
N GLU A 664 -2.24 -20.27 5.33
CA GLU A 664 -2.00 -21.71 5.52
C GLU A 664 -3.13 -22.59 4.95
N ASP A 665 -4.35 -22.06 4.89
CA ASP A 665 -5.55 -22.71 4.38
C ASP A 665 -5.85 -22.42 2.90
N HIS A 666 -4.95 -21.70 2.19
CA HIS A 666 -5.13 -21.39 0.77
C HIS A 666 -4.91 -22.61 -0.12
N GLU A 667 -5.99 -23.12 -0.71
CA GLU A 667 -5.91 -24.10 -1.80
C GLU A 667 -5.68 -23.38 -3.14
N PRO A 668 -4.55 -23.63 -3.84
CA PRO A 668 -4.26 -22.92 -5.08
C PRO A 668 -5.27 -23.27 -6.16
N THR A 669 -5.70 -22.30 -6.93
CA THR A 669 -6.48 -22.52 -8.15
C THR A 669 -5.65 -23.25 -9.21
N LEU A 670 -6.31 -23.84 -10.22
CA LEU A 670 -5.60 -24.41 -11.38
C LEU A 670 -4.76 -23.35 -12.10
N PHE A 671 -5.21 -22.09 -12.12
CA PHE A 671 -4.48 -20.95 -12.70
C PHE A 671 -3.19 -20.64 -11.93
N GLU A 672 -3.24 -20.62 -10.61
CA GLU A 672 -2.04 -20.42 -9.78
C GLU A 672 -1.07 -21.59 -9.92
N TRP A 673 -1.60 -22.82 -9.85
CA TRP A 673 -0.79 -24.05 -9.91
C TRP A 673 -0.08 -24.22 -11.25
N VAL A 674 -0.76 -23.92 -12.37
CA VAL A 674 -0.14 -24.02 -13.70
C VAL A 674 0.98 -22.99 -13.91
N GLY A 675 1.04 -21.94 -13.08
CA GLY A 675 1.99 -20.83 -13.21
C GLY A 675 1.44 -19.62 -13.98
N GLY A 676 0.12 -19.44 -13.98
CA GLY A 676 -0.57 -18.27 -14.49
C GLY A 676 -0.47 -18.06 -16.01
N PHE A 677 -0.73 -16.82 -16.45
CA PHE A 677 -0.65 -16.45 -17.86
C PHE A 677 0.70 -16.74 -18.51
N PRO A 678 1.87 -16.53 -17.87
CA PRO A 678 3.15 -16.86 -18.49
C PRO A 678 3.25 -18.33 -18.92
N ALA A 679 2.71 -19.26 -18.15
CA ALA A 679 2.73 -20.69 -18.46
C ALA A 679 1.73 -21.04 -19.56
N LEU A 680 0.49 -20.54 -19.45
CA LEU A 680 -0.57 -20.76 -20.44
C LEU A 680 -0.20 -20.17 -21.81
N THR A 681 0.33 -18.95 -21.84
CA THR A 681 0.77 -18.30 -23.09
C THR A 681 1.92 -19.06 -23.75
N ARG A 682 2.90 -19.58 -22.99
CA ARG A 682 3.94 -20.45 -23.57
C ARG A 682 3.35 -21.70 -24.21
N MET A 683 2.41 -22.35 -23.54
CA MET A 683 1.72 -23.53 -24.07
C MET A 683 0.95 -23.21 -25.35
N THR A 684 0.17 -22.13 -25.37
CA THR A 684 -0.63 -21.78 -26.55
C THR A 684 0.22 -21.34 -27.73
N HIS A 685 1.35 -20.66 -27.52
CA HIS A 685 2.32 -20.39 -28.58
C HIS A 685 2.93 -21.67 -29.14
N LEU A 686 3.38 -22.60 -28.30
CA LEU A 686 3.86 -23.90 -28.78
C LEU A 686 2.79 -24.63 -29.59
N PHE A 687 1.54 -24.58 -29.15
CA PHE A 687 0.42 -25.18 -29.86
C PHE A 687 0.19 -24.54 -31.24
N TYR A 688 -0.07 -23.24 -31.27
CA TYR A 688 -0.50 -22.53 -32.48
C TYR A 688 0.64 -22.18 -33.44
N ASP A 689 1.86 -21.95 -32.95
CA ASP A 689 2.98 -21.50 -33.79
C ASP A 689 3.85 -22.68 -34.27
N LYS A 690 3.89 -23.79 -33.52
CA LYS A 690 4.70 -24.98 -33.86
C LYS A 690 3.84 -26.16 -34.31
N TYR A 691 2.88 -26.60 -33.50
CA TYR A 691 2.17 -27.86 -33.78
C TYR A 691 1.07 -27.73 -34.84
N VAL A 692 0.20 -26.73 -34.71
CA VAL A 692 -0.92 -26.51 -35.64
C VAL A 692 -0.46 -26.35 -37.09
N PRO A 693 0.57 -25.54 -37.43
CA PRO A 693 1.00 -25.36 -38.82
C PRO A 693 1.65 -26.61 -39.43
N GLN A 694 2.12 -27.54 -38.60
CA GLN A 694 2.73 -28.81 -39.05
C GLN A 694 1.68 -29.92 -39.20
N ASP A 695 0.44 -29.68 -38.77
CA ASP A 695 -0.61 -30.69 -38.76
C ASP A 695 -1.59 -30.49 -39.92
N PRO A 696 -1.70 -31.45 -40.87
CA PRO A 696 -2.51 -31.28 -42.07
C PRO A 696 -4.02 -31.23 -41.79
N LEU A 697 -4.47 -31.67 -40.60
CA LEU A 697 -5.89 -31.68 -40.24
C LEU A 697 -6.31 -30.36 -39.58
N LEU A 698 -5.42 -29.76 -38.78
CA LEU A 698 -5.69 -28.52 -38.05
C LEU A 698 -5.25 -27.26 -38.79
N GLU A 699 -4.16 -27.30 -39.57
CA GLU A 699 -3.63 -26.13 -40.29
C GLU A 699 -4.72 -25.35 -41.05
N PRO A 700 -5.61 -25.98 -41.85
CA PRO A 700 -6.60 -25.24 -42.61
C PRO A 700 -7.64 -24.49 -41.74
N LEU A 701 -7.84 -24.93 -40.50
CA LEU A 701 -8.77 -24.28 -39.56
C LEU A 701 -8.21 -22.97 -39.01
N PHE A 702 -6.87 -22.87 -38.92
CA PHE A 702 -6.17 -21.78 -38.25
C PHE A 702 -5.29 -20.95 -39.19
N ALA A 703 -5.21 -21.28 -40.49
CA ALA A 703 -4.41 -20.57 -41.48
C ALA A 703 -4.62 -19.04 -41.50
N ASN A 704 -5.84 -18.58 -41.18
CA ASN A 704 -6.21 -17.17 -41.13
C ASN A 704 -6.44 -16.65 -39.70
N MET A 705 -5.89 -17.32 -38.68
CA MET A 705 -6.03 -16.86 -37.29
C MET A 705 -5.31 -15.52 -37.08
N SER A 706 -5.83 -14.72 -36.16
CA SER A 706 -5.17 -13.48 -35.76
C SER A 706 -3.83 -13.79 -35.07
N PRO A 707 -2.77 -12.98 -35.24
CA PRO A 707 -1.48 -13.21 -34.57
C PRO A 707 -1.56 -13.26 -33.05
N ASP A 708 -2.56 -12.60 -32.44
CA ASP A 708 -2.80 -12.59 -30.99
C ASP A 708 -3.75 -13.71 -30.51
N HIS A 709 -4.05 -14.69 -31.37
CA HIS A 709 -4.90 -15.83 -31.02
C HIS A 709 -4.35 -16.68 -29.86
N PRO A 710 -3.04 -16.99 -29.78
CA PRO A 710 -2.46 -17.72 -28.65
C PRO A 710 -2.73 -17.03 -27.30
N GLU A 711 -2.60 -15.71 -27.23
CA GLU A 711 -2.84 -14.92 -26.03
C GLU A 711 -4.31 -14.89 -25.65
N ARG A 712 -5.22 -14.81 -26.64
CA ARG A 712 -6.67 -14.90 -26.41
C ARG A 712 -7.06 -16.23 -25.77
N VAL A 713 -6.53 -17.33 -26.30
CA VAL A 713 -6.81 -18.68 -25.76
C VAL A 713 -6.18 -18.85 -24.38
N ALA A 714 -4.97 -18.36 -24.15
CA ALA A 714 -4.35 -18.37 -22.81
C ALA A 714 -5.19 -17.56 -21.81
N THR A 715 -5.75 -16.42 -22.23
CA THR A 715 -6.63 -15.60 -21.40
C THR A 715 -7.93 -16.34 -21.07
N TRP A 716 -8.54 -17.01 -22.06
CA TRP A 716 -9.72 -17.86 -21.85
C TRP A 716 -9.44 -18.98 -20.85
N LEU A 717 -8.35 -19.73 -21.05
CA LEU A 717 -7.95 -20.80 -20.13
C LEU A 717 -7.66 -20.26 -18.72
N GLY A 718 -7.05 -19.08 -18.61
CA GLY A 718 -6.78 -18.45 -17.33
C GLY A 718 -8.04 -18.17 -16.54
N GLU A 719 -9.05 -17.54 -17.17
CA GLU A 719 -10.35 -17.29 -16.53
C GLU A 719 -11.08 -18.59 -16.17
N VAL A 720 -11.05 -19.57 -17.07
CA VAL A 720 -11.67 -20.88 -16.80
C VAL A 720 -11.02 -21.58 -15.60
N PHE A 721 -9.70 -21.49 -15.45
CA PHE A 721 -8.95 -22.07 -14.34
C PHE A 721 -9.00 -21.25 -13.05
N LYS A 722 -10.06 -20.43 -12.89
CA LYS A 722 -10.31 -19.53 -11.75
C LYS A 722 -9.25 -18.43 -11.58
N GLY A 723 -8.56 -18.06 -12.65
CA GLY A 723 -7.76 -16.83 -12.72
C GLY A 723 -8.64 -15.59 -12.98
N PRO A 724 -8.03 -14.42 -13.21
CA PRO A 724 -8.77 -13.19 -13.44
C PRO A 724 -9.68 -13.24 -14.68
N ALA A 725 -10.83 -12.56 -14.59
CA ALA A 725 -11.82 -12.44 -15.67
C ALA A 725 -11.40 -11.54 -16.85
N GLU A 726 -10.12 -11.62 -17.24
CA GLU A 726 -9.51 -10.83 -18.32
C GLU A 726 -10.13 -11.14 -19.69
N TYR A 727 -10.53 -12.39 -19.94
CA TYR A 727 -11.13 -12.74 -21.23
C TYR A 727 -12.50 -12.09 -21.35
N THR A 728 -13.31 -12.18 -20.28
CA THR A 728 -14.61 -11.53 -20.21
C THR A 728 -14.48 -10.01 -20.36
N ARG A 729 -13.61 -9.37 -19.59
CA ARG A 729 -13.40 -7.91 -19.66
C ARG A 729 -12.96 -7.44 -21.04
N LYS A 730 -12.04 -8.15 -21.69
CA LYS A 730 -11.39 -7.68 -22.92
C LYS A 730 -12.12 -8.12 -24.20
N TYR A 731 -12.72 -9.31 -24.18
CA TYR A 731 -13.24 -9.95 -25.38
C TYR A 731 -14.75 -10.21 -25.34
N GLY A 732 -15.41 -10.08 -24.18
CA GLY A 732 -16.87 -10.27 -24.06
C GLY A 732 -17.29 -11.68 -23.64
N GLY A 733 -16.37 -12.45 -23.05
CA GLY A 733 -16.70 -13.67 -22.30
C GLY A 733 -17.21 -14.81 -23.18
N TYR A 734 -18.08 -15.65 -22.63
CA TYR A 734 -18.59 -16.84 -23.32
C TYR A 734 -19.22 -16.54 -24.68
N THR A 735 -20.03 -15.48 -24.80
CA THR A 735 -20.71 -15.10 -26.05
C THR A 735 -19.69 -14.87 -27.16
N ARG A 736 -18.56 -14.23 -26.84
CA ARG A 736 -17.47 -14.08 -27.79
C ARG A 736 -16.84 -15.41 -28.15
N MET A 737 -16.50 -16.26 -27.18
CA MET A 737 -15.91 -17.58 -27.45
C MET A 737 -16.82 -18.41 -28.37
N LEU A 738 -18.12 -18.44 -28.08
CA LEU A 738 -19.12 -19.15 -28.88
C LEU A 738 -19.16 -18.66 -30.33
N SER A 739 -19.13 -17.34 -30.55
CA SER A 739 -19.13 -16.75 -31.90
C SER A 739 -17.96 -17.22 -32.78
N GLN A 740 -16.85 -17.68 -32.17
CA GLN A 740 -15.69 -18.19 -32.91
C GLN A 740 -15.84 -19.64 -33.37
N HIS A 741 -16.82 -20.38 -32.82
CA HIS A 741 -17.03 -21.80 -33.08
C HIS A 741 -18.26 -22.09 -33.97
N ILE A 742 -19.27 -21.21 -33.95
CA ILE A 742 -20.48 -21.37 -34.75
C ILE A 742 -20.15 -21.52 -36.25
N GLY A 743 -20.79 -22.50 -36.89
CA GLY A 743 -20.70 -22.72 -38.34
C GLY A 743 -19.36 -23.27 -38.83
N LYS A 744 -18.48 -23.73 -37.92
CA LYS A 744 -17.15 -24.29 -38.29
C LYS A 744 -17.17 -25.76 -38.70
N GLY A 745 -18.25 -26.50 -38.43
CA GLY A 745 -18.39 -27.91 -38.81
C GLY A 745 -17.22 -28.78 -38.33
N LEU A 746 -16.83 -28.64 -37.06
CA LEU A 746 -15.71 -29.40 -36.49
C LEU A 746 -16.09 -30.88 -36.39
N THR A 747 -15.15 -31.77 -36.75
CA THR A 747 -15.35 -33.23 -36.69
C THR A 747 -14.70 -33.81 -35.44
N GLU A 748 -15.12 -35.02 -35.05
CA GLU A 748 -14.50 -35.75 -33.93
C GLU A 748 -13.01 -36.02 -34.15
N GLU A 749 -12.60 -36.28 -35.41
CA GLU A 749 -11.20 -36.45 -35.78
C GLU A 749 -10.38 -35.18 -35.53
N LYS A 750 -10.89 -34.01 -35.95
CA LYS A 750 -10.28 -32.70 -35.70
C LYS A 750 -10.18 -32.43 -34.20
N ARG A 751 -11.24 -32.73 -33.44
CA ARG A 751 -11.29 -32.56 -31.99
C ARG A 751 -10.23 -33.40 -31.28
N ALA A 752 -10.19 -34.71 -31.55
CA ALA A 752 -9.24 -35.62 -30.93
C ALA A 752 -7.79 -35.22 -31.24
N ARG A 753 -7.53 -34.78 -32.47
CA ARG A 753 -6.21 -34.28 -32.88
C ARG A 753 -5.83 -32.99 -32.17
N TRP A 754 -6.76 -32.04 -32.08
CA TRP A 754 -6.57 -30.78 -31.36
C TRP A 754 -6.24 -31.02 -29.89
N ALA A 755 -7.03 -31.85 -29.20
CA ALA A 755 -6.79 -32.20 -27.80
C ALA A 755 -5.40 -32.82 -27.61
N SER A 756 -5.08 -33.86 -28.39
CA SER A 756 -3.78 -34.55 -28.30
C SER A 756 -2.58 -33.62 -28.48
N LEU A 757 -2.62 -32.73 -29.48
CA LEU A 757 -1.52 -31.79 -29.72
C LEU A 757 -1.43 -30.70 -28.64
N LEU A 758 -2.55 -30.30 -28.03
CA LEU A 758 -2.53 -29.35 -26.92
C LEU A 758 -1.89 -29.97 -25.67
N TYR A 759 -2.15 -31.24 -25.37
CA TYR A 759 -1.42 -31.94 -24.29
C TYR A 759 0.07 -32.03 -24.58
N GLN A 760 0.44 -32.32 -25.83
CA GLN A 760 1.86 -32.35 -26.21
C GLN A 760 2.50 -30.96 -26.00
N ALA A 761 1.81 -29.89 -26.40
CA ALA A 761 2.26 -28.53 -26.12
C ALA A 761 2.36 -28.23 -24.63
N ALA A 762 1.45 -28.75 -23.79
CA ALA A 762 1.51 -28.60 -22.34
C ALA A 762 2.73 -29.29 -21.72
N ASN A 763 3.17 -30.42 -22.27
CA ASN A 763 4.40 -31.11 -21.84
C ASN A 763 5.64 -30.31 -22.27
N ASP A 764 5.72 -29.92 -23.55
CA ASP A 764 6.84 -29.14 -24.09
C ASP A 764 6.95 -27.74 -23.46
N ALA A 765 5.83 -27.17 -22.99
CA ALA A 765 5.80 -25.90 -22.26
C ALA A 765 6.32 -26.00 -20.82
N GLY A 766 6.51 -27.22 -20.31
CA GLY A 766 6.90 -27.51 -18.93
C GLY A 766 5.79 -27.21 -17.92
N LEU A 767 4.52 -27.43 -18.28
CA LEU A 767 3.43 -27.35 -17.30
C LEU A 767 3.57 -28.45 -16.23
N PRO A 768 2.99 -28.29 -15.03
CA PRO A 768 3.06 -29.27 -13.96
C PRO A 768 2.66 -30.68 -14.42
N ASN A 769 3.34 -31.70 -13.90
CA ASN A 769 3.17 -33.11 -14.30
C ASN A 769 2.59 -33.98 -13.18
N ASP A 770 2.17 -33.39 -12.07
CA ASP A 770 1.52 -34.11 -10.98
C ASP A 770 0.16 -34.70 -11.44
N PRO A 771 -0.22 -35.90 -10.95
CA PRO A 771 -1.45 -36.58 -11.36
C PRO A 771 -2.71 -35.73 -11.17
N GLU A 772 -2.78 -34.97 -10.08
CA GLU A 772 -3.90 -34.13 -9.70
C GLU A 772 -4.17 -33.05 -10.75
N PHE A 773 -3.16 -32.23 -11.08
CA PHE A 773 -3.27 -31.21 -12.11
C PHE A 773 -3.52 -31.81 -13.49
N ARG A 774 -2.78 -32.87 -13.85
CA ARG A 774 -2.90 -33.49 -15.17
C ARG A 774 -4.29 -34.10 -15.39
N SER A 775 -4.90 -34.66 -14.35
CA SER A 775 -6.28 -35.15 -14.40
C SER A 775 -7.29 -34.01 -14.59
N ALA A 776 -7.18 -32.94 -13.82
CA ALA A 776 -8.10 -31.81 -13.90
C ALA A 776 -7.99 -31.07 -15.25
N PHE A 777 -6.77 -30.74 -15.67
CA PHE A 777 -6.48 -30.17 -16.99
C PHE A 777 -7.03 -31.06 -18.10
N ALA A 778 -6.82 -32.36 -17.99
CA ALA A 778 -7.27 -33.31 -18.98
C ALA A 778 -8.79 -33.34 -19.15
N ALA A 779 -9.50 -33.43 -18.04
CA ALA A 779 -10.95 -33.48 -18.01
C ALA A 779 -11.55 -32.23 -18.65
N TYR A 780 -10.98 -31.05 -18.38
CA TYR A 780 -11.45 -29.81 -19.00
C TYR A 780 -11.20 -29.78 -20.52
N ILE A 781 -10.00 -30.13 -20.99
CA ILE A 781 -9.69 -30.13 -22.43
C ILE A 781 -10.62 -31.08 -23.19
N GLU A 782 -10.88 -32.26 -22.62
CA GLU A 782 -11.83 -33.21 -23.20
C GLU A 782 -13.26 -32.64 -23.21
N TRP A 783 -13.72 -32.10 -22.08
CA TRP A 783 -15.05 -31.50 -21.96
C TRP A 783 -15.26 -30.31 -22.92
N GLY A 784 -14.34 -29.34 -22.91
CA GLY A 784 -14.42 -28.13 -23.73
C GLY A 784 -14.31 -28.40 -25.22
N SER A 785 -13.46 -29.35 -25.62
CA SER A 785 -13.31 -29.71 -27.04
C SER A 785 -14.56 -30.39 -27.61
N ARG A 786 -15.28 -31.21 -26.82
CA ARG A 786 -16.57 -31.78 -27.23
C ARG A 786 -17.63 -30.71 -27.43
N LEU A 787 -17.66 -29.70 -26.55
CA LEU A 787 -18.57 -28.57 -26.69
C LEU A 787 -18.26 -27.74 -27.95
N ALA A 788 -16.99 -27.59 -28.32
CA ALA A 788 -16.63 -26.92 -29.57
C ALA A 788 -17.20 -27.65 -30.79
N VAL A 789 -17.21 -28.99 -30.80
CA VAL A 789 -17.85 -29.80 -31.85
C VAL A 789 -19.35 -29.53 -31.89
N GLU A 790 -20.04 -29.68 -30.76
CA GLU A 790 -21.50 -29.45 -30.66
C GLU A 790 -21.90 -28.04 -31.13
N ASN A 791 -21.21 -27.00 -30.65
CA ASN A 791 -21.50 -25.60 -30.99
C ASN A 791 -21.14 -25.24 -32.45
N SER A 792 -20.45 -26.11 -33.17
CA SER A 792 -20.05 -25.87 -34.55
C SER A 792 -20.91 -26.60 -35.58
N ALA A 793 -21.81 -27.47 -35.12
CA ALA A 793 -22.66 -28.28 -35.99
C ALA A 793 -23.66 -27.41 -36.79
N PRO A 794 -24.06 -27.82 -38.00
CA PRO A 794 -24.95 -27.04 -38.87
C PRO A 794 -26.29 -26.66 -38.23
N ASP A 795 -26.86 -27.57 -37.43
CA ASP A 795 -28.19 -27.43 -36.82
C ASP A 795 -28.11 -27.16 -35.30
N CYS A 796 -27.00 -26.57 -34.82
CA CYS A 796 -26.83 -26.30 -33.40
C CYS A 796 -27.65 -25.08 -32.92
N HIS A 797 -28.19 -25.19 -31.70
CA HIS A 797 -28.88 -24.14 -30.98
C HIS A 797 -28.23 -23.91 -29.60
N PRO A 798 -26.98 -23.42 -29.56
CA PRO A 798 -26.28 -23.21 -28.29
C PRO A 798 -26.88 -22.03 -27.50
N PRO A 799 -26.94 -22.13 -26.15
CA PRO A 799 -27.37 -21.02 -25.31
C PRO A 799 -26.41 -19.82 -25.45
N LEU A 800 -26.93 -18.66 -25.82
CA LEU A 800 -26.13 -17.50 -26.25
C LEU A 800 -25.46 -16.73 -25.10
N ASN A 801 -26.00 -16.82 -23.88
CA ASN A 801 -25.62 -15.99 -22.72
C ASN A 801 -25.21 -16.83 -21.49
N MET A 802 -24.43 -17.88 -21.70
CA MET A 802 -23.86 -18.66 -20.58
C MET A 802 -22.72 -17.91 -19.89
N PRO A 803 -22.48 -18.12 -18.59
CA PRO A 803 -21.25 -17.67 -17.94
C PRO A 803 -20.02 -18.44 -18.50
N VAL A 804 -18.83 -17.84 -18.35
CA VAL A 804 -17.57 -18.57 -18.59
C VAL A 804 -17.49 -19.74 -17.60
N PRO A 805 -17.17 -20.97 -18.06
CA PRO A 805 -17.12 -22.11 -17.16
C PRO A 805 -15.96 -21.94 -16.17
N HIS A 806 -16.22 -22.18 -14.89
CA HIS A 806 -15.17 -22.24 -13.87
C HIS A 806 -14.82 -23.70 -13.61
N TRP A 807 -13.56 -24.06 -13.86
CA TRP A 807 -13.02 -25.40 -13.70
C TRP A 807 -12.00 -25.41 -12.56
N ASP A 808 -12.18 -26.31 -11.60
CA ASP A 808 -11.29 -26.51 -10.45
C ASP A 808 -10.74 -27.94 -10.41
N TRP A 809 -10.22 -28.33 -9.24
CA TRP A 809 -9.68 -29.66 -8.99
C TRP A 809 -10.75 -30.77 -9.09
N GLY A 810 -12.04 -30.42 -9.02
CA GLY A 810 -13.16 -31.35 -9.14
C GLY A 810 -13.72 -31.49 -10.57
N THR A 811 -14.76 -32.31 -10.72
CA THR A 811 -15.55 -32.37 -11.96
C THR A 811 -16.56 -31.23 -11.98
N ALA A 812 -16.54 -30.36 -13.00
CA ALA A 812 -17.39 -29.16 -13.07
C ALA A 812 -18.91 -29.40 -13.31
N GLY A 813 -19.48 -30.48 -12.75
CA GLY A 813 -20.91 -30.71 -12.62
C GLY A 813 -21.35 -32.14 -12.96
N PRO A 814 -22.45 -32.64 -12.37
CA PRO A 814 -23.05 -33.92 -12.74
C PRO A 814 -23.63 -33.90 -14.16
N PRO A 815 -23.94 -35.06 -14.76
CA PRO A 815 -24.62 -35.14 -16.06
C PRO A 815 -25.85 -34.21 -16.11
N GLY A 816 -25.93 -33.34 -17.12
CA GLY A 816 -27.02 -32.37 -17.29
C GLY A 816 -26.76 -30.97 -16.72
N SER A 817 -25.54 -30.66 -16.25
CA SER A 817 -25.12 -29.31 -15.83
C SER A 817 -25.15 -28.24 -16.94
N ARG A 818 -25.40 -28.63 -18.19
CA ARG A 818 -25.53 -27.73 -19.34
C ARG A 818 -26.58 -28.24 -20.33
N ILE A 819 -27.27 -27.30 -20.98
CA ILE A 819 -28.14 -27.55 -22.15
C ILE A 819 -27.25 -27.89 -23.37
N SER A 820 -27.44 -29.07 -23.95
CA SER A 820 -26.73 -29.43 -25.20
C SER A 820 -27.18 -28.52 -26.34
N ALA A 821 -26.23 -28.09 -27.17
CA ALA A 821 -26.55 -27.32 -28.38
C ALA A 821 -27.31 -28.15 -29.42
N LEU A 822 -27.37 -29.47 -29.24
CA LEU A 822 -28.09 -30.41 -30.10
C LEU A 822 -29.39 -30.91 -29.45
N ALA A 823 -29.75 -30.40 -28.27
CA ALA A 823 -31.02 -30.74 -27.64
C ALA A 823 -32.17 -30.33 -28.57
N PRO A 824 -33.23 -31.17 -28.71
CA PRO A 824 -34.42 -30.77 -29.43
C PRO A 824 -34.94 -29.47 -28.82
N ILE A 825 -35.25 -28.47 -29.66
CA ILE A 825 -35.99 -27.29 -29.21
C ILE A 825 -37.27 -27.83 -28.55
N PRO A 826 -37.55 -27.52 -27.26
CA PRO A 826 -38.78 -27.96 -26.64
C PRO A 826 -39.95 -27.56 -27.53
N GLN A 827 -40.77 -28.53 -27.93
CA GLN A 827 -42.03 -28.28 -28.64
C GLN A 827 -42.79 -27.19 -27.90
N GLU A 828 -43.23 -26.17 -28.66
CA GLU A 828 -44.07 -25.02 -28.29
C GLU A 828 -44.51 -25.02 -26.82
N GLU A 829 -43.90 -24.12 -26.02
CA GLU A 829 -44.36 -23.78 -24.67
C GLU A 829 -45.89 -23.61 -24.70
N GLU A 830 -46.63 -24.34 -23.85
CA GLU A 830 -48.05 -24.07 -23.59
C GLU A 830 -48.23 -22.55 -23.49
N GLN A 831 -49.01 -21.96 -24.40
CA GLN A 831 -49.21 -20.52 -24.43
C GLN A 831 -49.66 -20.04 -23.04
N VAL A 832 -48.77 -19.38 -22.33
CA VAL A 832 -49.10 -18.74 -21.05
C VAL A 832 -50.12 -17.66 -21.35
N ILE A 833 -51.35 -17.84 -20.86
CA ILE A 833 -52.41 -16.86 -21.01
C ILE A 833 -52.06 -15.66 -20.14
N LEU A 834 -51.73 -14.54 -20.78
CA LEU A 834 -51.48 -13.28 -20.09
C LEU A 834 -52.81 -12.62 -19.70
N PRO A 835 -52.88 -11.93 -18.55
CA PRO A 835 -54.09 -11.25 -18.11
C PRO A 835 -54.46 -10.10 -19.05
N GLY A 836 -55.76 -9.86 -19.23
CA GLY A 836 -56.26 -8.71 -19.99
C GLY A 836 -55.78 -7.36 -19.42
N ALA A 837 -55.89 -6.28 -20.20
CA ALA A 837 -55.42 -4.95 -19.81
C ALA A 837 -56.00 -4.45 -18.46
N ASP A 838 -57.25 -4.81 -18.16
CA ASP A 838 -57.97 -4.42 -16.95
C ASP A 838 -58.12 -5.55 -15.90
N GLU A 839 -57.50 -6.70 -16.15
CA GLU A 839 -57.57 -7.86 -15.25
C GLU A 839 -56.57 -7.72 -14.09
N THR A 840 -56.96 -8.17 -12.89
CA THR A 840 -56.06 -8.20 -11.74
C THR A 840 -55.06 -9.35 -11.90
N VAL A 841 -53.76 -9.05 -11.75
CA VAL A 841 -52.70 -10.04 -11.90
C VAL A 841 -52.53 -10.81 -10.59
N HIS A 842 -52.55 -12.13 -10.66
CA HIS A 842 -52.51 -13.06 -9.51
C HIS A 842 -51.29 -13.96 -9.66
N PHE A 843 -50.61 -14.26 -8.56
CA PHE A 843 -49.38 -15.04 -8.61
C PHE A 843 -49.63 -16.43 -9.20
N THR A 844 -50.61 -17.15 -8.65
CA THR A 844 -50.87 -18.54 -9.02
C THR A 844 -51.29 -18.69 -10.48
N GLN A 845 -52.11 -17.76 -10.97
CA GLN A 845 -52.70 -17.81 -12.31
C GLN A 845 -51.81 -17.17 -13.39
N HIS A 846 -51.12 -16.07 -13.06
CA HIS A 846 -50.49 -15.21 -14.07
C HIS A 846 -48.97 -15.10 -13.93
N ILE A 847 -48.40 -15.28 -12.74
CA ILE A 847 -46.95 -15.08 -12.52
C ILE A 847 -46.19 -16.40 -12.47
N LYS A 848 -46.68 -17.35 -11.67
CA LYS A 848 -46.11 -18.68 -11.54
C LYS A 848 -45.92 -19.38 -12.90
N PRO A 849 -46.88 -19.32 -13.85
CA PRO A 849 -46.72 -19.94 -15.17
C PRO A 849 -45.67 -19.25 -16.06
N LEU A 850 -45.28 -17.99 -15.78
CA LEU A 850 -44.25 -17.30 -16.55
C LEU A 850 -42.85 -17.89 -16.29
N PHE A 851 -42.65 -18.48 -15.11
CA PHE A 851 -41.41 -19.18 -14.76
C PHE A 851 -41.47 -20.64 -15.17
N ARG A 852 -40.56 -21.05 -16.05
CA ARG A 852 -40.47 -22.43 -16.53
C ARG A 852 -39.84 -23.31 -15.46
N ARG A 853 -40.02 -24.62 -15.61
CA ARG A 853 -39.41 -25.62 -14.70
C ARG A 853 -37.89 -25.44 -14.59
N MET A 854 -37.22 -25.10 -15.69
CA MET A 854 -35.79 -24.82 -15.72
C MET A 854 -35.44 -23.56 -14.95
N ASP A 855 -36.20 -22.47 -15.12
CA ASP A 855 -35.99 -21.20 -14.40
C ASP A 855 -36.03 -21.45 -12.88
N ARG A 856 -37.05 -22.19 -12.42
CA ARG A 856 -37.17 -22.62 -11.02
C ARG A 856 -35.97 -23.45 -10.57
N GLN A 857 -35.54 -24.43 -11.35
CA GLN A 857 -34.41 -25.28 -10.97
C GLN A 857 -33.10 -24.47 -10.84
N SER A 858 -32.85 -23.52 -11.73
CA SER A 858 -31.69 -22.64 -11.70
C SER A 858 -31.68 -21.67 -10.51
N MET A 859 -32.86 -21.35 -9.95
CA MET A 859 -33.00 -20.43 -8.81
C MET A 859 -33.19 -21.15 -7.47
N LYS A 860 -33.50 -22.45 -7.47
CA LYS A 860 -33.87 -23.22 -6.27
C LYS A 860 -32.82 -23.23 -5.16
N TRP A 861 -31.55 -22.92 -5.49
CA TRP A 861 -30.48 -22.78 -4.49
C TRP A 861 -30.61 -21.49 -3.67
N ALA A 862 -31.28 -20.45 -4.20
CA ALA A 862 -31.54 -19.18 -3.54
C ALA A 862 -32.97 -19.14 -2.96
N PHE A 863 -33.98 -19.32 -3.80
CA PHE A 863 -35.41 -19.33 -3.42
C PHE A 863 -36.28 -19.98 -4.51
N ASP A 864 -37.52 -20.33 -4.21
CA ASP A 864 -38.40 -21.05 -5.15
C ASP A 864 -39.32 -20.10 -5.93
N LEU A 865 -39.05 -19.95 -7.24
CA LEU A 865 -39.86 -19.12 -8.17
C LEU A 865 -41.32 -19.58 -8.34
N TRP A 866 -41.70 -20.76 -7.85
CA TRP A 866 -43.09 -21.25 -7.85
C TRP A 866 -43.76 -21.14 -6.47
N GLU A 867 -43.06 -20.58 -5.48
CA GLU A 867 -43.57 -20.28 -4.15
C GLU A 867 -43.85 -18.77 -4.05
N TYR A 868 -45.05 -18.45 -3.56
CA TYR A 868 -45.56 -17.08 -3.56
C TYR A 868 -44.74 -16.15 -2.66
N LYS A 869 -44.39 -16.60 -1.45
CA LYS A 869 -43.71 -15.75 -0.47
C LYS A 869 -42.31 -15.39 -0.96
N ASP A 870 -41.58 -16.38 -1.46
CA ASP A 870 -40.25 -16.24 -2.04
C ASP A 870 -40.29 -15.26 -3.22
N THR A 871 -41.20 -15.48 -4.17
CA THR A 871 -41.30 -14.62 -5.35
C THR A 871 -41.75 -13.20 -4.99
N ALA A 872 -42.68 -13.04 -4.04
CA ALA A 872 -43.18 -11.73 -3.61
C ALA A 872 -42.13 -10.94 -2.81
N GLN A 873 -41.37 -11.61 -1.94
CA GLN A 873 -40.28 -11.03 -1.16
C GLN A 873 -39.16 -10.48 -2.04
N HIS A 874 -38.88 -11.17 -3.15
CA HIS A 874 -37.78 -10.81 -4.06
C HIS A 874 -38.24 -10.13 -5.36
N ALA A 875 -39.52 -9.75 -5.46
CA ALA A 875 -40.14 -9.33 -6.72
C ALA A 875 -39.41 -8.16 -7.41
N GLU A 876 -38.97 -7.15 -6.67
CA GLU A 876 -38.26 -5.98 -7.23
C GLU A 876 -36.90 -6.37 -7.81
N ALA A 877 -36.14 -7.21 -7.10
CA ALA A 877 -34.85 -7.71 -7.56
C ALA A 877 -35.02 -8.65 -8.77
N ILE A 878 -36.03 -9.51 -8.74
CA ILE A 878 -36.41 -10.38 -9.86
C ILE A 878 -36.74 -9.52 -11.10
N PHE A 879 -37.57 -8.49 -10.94
CA PHE A 879 -37.96 -7.61 -12.03
C PHE A 879 -36.77 -6.88 -12.65
N GLN A 880 -35.84 -6.35 -11.83
CA GLN A 880 -34.62 -5.73 -12.35
C GLN A 880 -33.79 -6.71 -13.19
N ARG A 881 -33.64 -7.96 -12.74
CA ARG A 881 -32.87 -8.99 -13.47
C ARG A 881 -33.54 -9.39 -14.79
N LEU A 882 -34.88 -9.50 -14.78
CA LEU A 882 -35.70 -9.75 -15.97
C LEU A 882 -35.62 -8.58 -16.97
N GLN A 883 -35.72 -7.34 -16.48
CA GLN A 883 -35.62 -6.12 -17.31
C GLN A 883 -34.25 -5.98 -17.96
N ASN A 884 -33.18 -6.31 -17.23
CA ASN A 884 -31.82 -6.29 -17.74
C ASN A 884 -31.50 -7.48 -18.68
N GLY A 885 -32.46 -8.39 -18.90
CA GLY A 885 -32.26 -9.59 -19.73
C GLY A 885 -31.25 -10.59 -19.17
N THR A 886 -30.90 -10.46 -17.89
CA THR A 886 -29.93 -11.35 -17.21
C THR A 886 -30.57 -12.60 -16.60
N MET A 887 -31.91 -12.67 -16.64
CA MET A 887 -32.71 -13.81 -16.23
C MET A 887 -33.89 -13.96 -17.19
N PRO A 888 -34.27 -15.19 -17.58
CA PRO A 888 -33.54 -16.45 -17.38
C PRO A 888 -32.24 -16.54 -18.20
N CYS A 889 -31.34 -17.45 -17.82
CA CYS A 889 -29.97 -17.54 -18.36
C CYS A 889 -29.89 -17.94 -19.85
N ASP A 890 -31.00 -18.41 -20.42
CA ASP A 890 -31.16 -18.85 -21.80
C ASP A 890 -31.82 -17.81 -22.71
N GLY A 891 -32.34 -16.68 -22.18
CA GLY A 891 -32.89 -15.59 -23.00
C GLY A 891 -33.80 -14.62 -22.24
N ALA A 892 -33.89 -13.37 -22.70
CA ALA A 892 -34.74 -12.34 -22.08
C ALA A 892 -36.24 -12.59 -22.32
N TRP A 893 -37.09 -12.14 -21.38
CA TRP A 893 -38.54 -12.19 -21.54
C TRP A 893 -39.07 -11.19 -22.58
N PRO A 894 -40.13 -11.54 -23.34
CA PRO A 894 -40.87 -10.58 -24.16
C PRO A 894 -41.45 -9.43 -23.31
N PRO A 895 -41.63 -8.22 -23.90
CA PRO A 895 -42.16 -7.05 -23.19
C PRO A 895 -43.49 -7.30 -22.45
N GLU A 896 -44.37 -8.10 -23.02
CA GLU A 896 -45.70 -8.40 -22.46
C GLU A 896 -45.62 -9.20 -21.14
N LYS A 897 -44.64 -10.12 -21.01
CA LYS A 897 -44.39 -10.86 -19.77
C LYS A 897 -43.79 -9.95 -18.69
N LEU A 898 -42.90 -9.04 -19.09
CA LEU A 898 -42.32 -8.03 -18.19
C LEU A 898 -43.39 -7.09 -17.64
N GLU A 899 -44.28 -6.62 -18.51
CA GLU A 899 -45.40 -5.75 -18.14
C GLU A 899 -46.35 -6.46 -17.17
N THR A 900 -46.67 -7.72 -17.42
CA THR A 900 -47.51 -8.54 -16.53
C THR A 900 -46.88 -8.67 -15.14
N PHE A 901 -45.58 -8.96 -15.07
CA PHE A 901 -44.87 -9.08 -13.78
C PHE A 901 -44.79 -7.74 -13.05
N LYS A 902 -44.55 -6.64 -13.79
CA LYS A 902 -44.57 -5.29 -13.23
C LYS A 902 -45.94 -4.91 -12.67
N ARG A 903 -47.02 -5.20 -13.41
CA ARG A 903 -48.40 -4.97 -12.96
C ARG A 903 -48.70 -5.74 -11.69
N TRP A 904 -48.20 -6.97 -11.53
CA TRP A 904 -48.35 -7.72 -10.29
C TRP A 904 -47.66 -7.05 -9.10
N ILE A 905 -46.45 -6.51 -9.28
CA ILE A 905 -45.76 -5.72 -8.24
C ILE A 905 -46.58 -4.47 -7.90
N ASP A 906 -46.97 -3.70 -8.91
CA ASP A 906 -47.63 -2.41 -8.76
C ASP A 906 -49.05 -2.55 -8.13
N THR A 907 -49.71 -3.69 -8.30
CA THR A 907 -51.04 -4.00 -7.73
C THR A 907 -51.00 -4.69 -6.36
N GLY A 908 -49.84 -4.71 -5.71
CA GLY A 908 -49.68 -5.21 -4.35
C GLY A 908 -49.44 -6.72 -4.25
N LYS A 909 -48.91 -7.34 -5.31
CA LYS A 909 -48.44 -8.74 -5.35
C LYS A 909 -49.53 -9.74 -4.93
N GLN A 910 -50.70 -9.70 -5.55
CA GLN A 910 -51.82 -10.60 -5.20
C GLN A 910 -51.46 -12.08 -5.42
N ASN A 911 -51.78 -12.97 -4.48
CA ASN A 911 -51.51 -14.41 -4.59
C ASN A 911 -52.41 -15.11 -5.63
#